data_AF-A0A9W8A0Y2-F1
#
_entry.id   AF-A0A9W8A0Y2-F1
#
_cell.length_a   1.000
_cell.length_b   1.000
_cell.length_c   1.000
_cell.angle_alpha   90.00
_cell.angle_beta   90.00
_cell.angle_gamma   90.00
#
_symmetry.space_group_name_H-M   'P 1'
#
loop_
_entity.id
_entity.type
_entity.pdbx_description
1 polymer ?
#
loop_
_entity_poly.entity_id
_entity_poly.type
_entity_poly.pdbx_seq_one_letter_code
_entity_poly.pdbx_strand_id
1 'polypeptide(L)'
;MVSAQVIPNAVFKPQTSLVVGLQVSDKRAVVFGNDTVAHTRALFALDAGAKVSVIISDSDYDKQKLDSKLAKLIETNKSVELLKSHKLSADLFKKASVCFVTKLWEEIALQDLVDVTRSLGIPVNVAGNDKISDFTLVSTYSGKSSGLQIAVTTNGTAPRVANNLLKEIVRKLPDGLESQLYNIARLNDVARKAEDERNKALESLDNTLTKGIKDSKHGSSPSDSGFSSSAPTAAQTPSPRSSATSEKDPNEEAAGTTVDYSRYALDFDLLGSSGSAEVIQETDSQTASGYVAYNLSDVIYVYSSPEQDIGSGILAWSQHKQSNLAGSWTPSVRMQTRNGAGKAILGSISSGAFNPSVVASSASVPYLLPLLQQFVREKRSAVFHISTRSFDNHGDSRSELSKVLCARQTGAIILSSSTVQEAYDVAVISHIVSRATQLPVIHVVGDEGIDKFKVPISVANYEKLGKLVAQIQEDASTSSNAHSAVASAFAAFEKETGRHYDVFGYSGSQDADVVVATMGNAHSLVLEAINSLSSTDAKVGLLNLRLYCPWDIHNFVSALPSSVSRVIVLGENESTGSLGSSPRADPLYVDISTSVLIGRPADNIKTSYENVYGLGLFEIENLIRGHAGLDLIEPISNDENEKAEEEKTSEEEPQLPKDNGKIETLFEIQKRLVFAEAYGSSLSTNSGHEKTYQIKVREFRRLTPDTYDRNVFHVDFDTSNSGFKYEIGDALGVFGHNDPKAAEKFIRGYNLDADLIVTSYKDGASQTRSVRQWITQALDIFGRPSKKFYTQLADYATDEAQAEKLRWLTTSEGSEEFKARVADTVTYADLLEEFTSARPSLIQLIEIVPAIKPRHYSIASSSNMHPDSVQLLVVAVDWKTSKGELRTGQCTRFLKSLNVGDQVTVTVKPSVMKLPEDDERPIIMAGLGTGMAPFRAFIEERAVRRRAGKKVGPIVLYFGSRYRAAEYLYGEELEAYEADGLLTHLRLAFSRDQKEKVYIQHRMQEDAEILSEFMLKQGGHFYLCGPTWPAGDVKDAMVYGFTNYGQVKPSEANKVIETMKDEERYILEVY
;
A
#
# COMPACT_ATOMS: atom_id res chain seq x y z
N MET A 1 -35.86 -45.03 -15.37
CA MET A 1 -36.63 -44.39 -16.45
C MET A 1 -36.82 -42.93 -16.07
N VAL A 2 -36.08 -42.03 -16.70
CA VAL A 2 -36.25 -40.58 -16.56
C VAL A 2 -36.79 -40.11 -17.90
N SER A 3 -38.00 -39.54 -17.93
CA SER A 3 -38.50 -38.87 -19.13
C SER A 3 -38.20 -37.38 -19.01
N ALA A 4 -37.33 -36.88 -19.88
CA ALA A 4 -37.19 -35.46 -20.14
C ALA A 4 -38.34 -34.99 -21.05
N GLN A 5 -39.01 -33.90 -20.70
CA GLN A 5 -39.80 -33.11 -21.65
C GLN A 5 -39.11 -31.77 -21.86
N VAL A 6 -38.55 -31.60 -23.05
CA VAL A 6 -38.04 -30.34 -23.60
C VAL A 6 -39.21 -29.67 -24.31
N ILE A 7 -39.53 -28.42 -23.94
CA ILE A 7 -40.44 -27.57 -24.73
C ILE A 7 -39.65 -27.10 -25.96
N PRO A 8 -40.11 -27.38 -27.20
CA PRO A 8 -39.40 -26.98 -28.41
C PRO A 8 -39.71 -25.52 -28.78
N ASN A 9 -38.69 -24.83 -29.32
CA ASN A 9 -38.69 -23.49 -29.92
C ASN A 9 -38.50 -22.29 -28.98
N ALA A 10 -37.28 -22.13 -28.47
CA ALA A 10 -36.69 -20.81 -28.24
C ALA A 10 -35.32 -20.76 -28.94
N VAL A 11 -35.17 -19.85 -29.91
CA VAL A 11 -33.91 -19.58 -30.60
C VAL A 11 -32.97 -18.89 -29.61
N PHE A 12 -31.90 -19.58 -29.19
CA PHE A 12 -30.87 -19.01 -28.32
C PHE A 12 -30.03 -18.00 -29.08
N LYS A 13 -29.93 -16.76 -28.58
CA LYS A 13 -28.91 -15.78 -29.00
C LYS A 13 -27.62 -15.95 -28.19
N PRO A 14 -26.44 -15.69 -28.78
CA PRO A 14 -25.15 -16.06 -28.20
C PRO A 14 -24.59 -14.95 -27.31
N GLN A 15 -24.79 -15.10 -25.99
CA GLN A 15 -23.93 -14.63 -24.89
C GLN A 15 -24.66 -14.98 -23.61
N THR A 16 -24.60 -16.25 -23.26
CA THR A 16 -25.21 -16.76 -22.05
C THR A 16 -24.25 -17.67 -21.36
N SER A 17 -24.53 -17.77 -20.11
CA SER A 17 -23.95 -18.70 -19.22
C SER A 17 -25.20 -19.10 -18.30
N LEU A 18 -25.34 -20.34 -17.81
CA LEU A 18 -26.36 -20.92 -16.89
C LEU A 18 -26.30 -20.41 -15.40
N VAL A 19 -27.01 -20.85 -14.38
CA VAL A 19 -26.63 -20.73 -12.94
C VAL A 19 -27.09 -22.04 -12.30
N VAL A 20 -26.25 -22.72 -11.53
CA VAL A 20 -26.62 -24.00 -10.90
C VAL A 20 -26.81 -23.80 -9.40
N GLY A 21 -28.05 -23.93 -8.93
CA GLY A 21 -28.37 -24.10 -7.52
C GLY A 21 -27.92 -25.48 -7.03
N LEU A 22 -27.34 -25.52 -5.82
CA LEU A 22 -26.92 -26.77 -5.20
C LEU A 22 -28.14 -27.55 -4.70
N GLN A 23 -28.47 -28.64 -5.37
CA GLN A 23 -29.08 -29.80 -4.72
C GLN A 23 -28.08 -30.95 -4.78
N VAL A 24 -27.26 -31.09 -3.75
CA VAL A 24 -26.40 -32.27 -3.63
C VAL A 24 -27.28 -33.41 -3.20
N SER A 25 -27.67 -34.25 -4.16
CA SER A 25 -28.27 -35.55 -3.90
C SER A 25 -27.33 -36.32 -2.95
N ASP A 26 -27.78 -36.46 -1.71
CA ASP A 26 -27.19 -37.22 -0.59
C ASP A 26 -26.02 -36.61 0.23
N LYS A 27 -25.65 -35.31 0.09
CA LYS A 27 -24.66 -34.67 1.02
C LYS A 27 -25.06 -33.27 1.49
N ARG A 28 -24.82 -32.98 2.77
CA ARG A 28 -25.24 -31.76 3.51
C ARG A 28 -24.07 -30.78 3.64
N ALA A 29 -24.32 -29.47 3.77
CA ALA A 29 -23.28 -28.46 4.06
C ALA A 29 -23.75 -27.44 5.11
N VAL A 30 -22.84 -26.89 5.92
CA VAL A 30 -23.18 -25.99 7.03
C VAL A 30 -22.44 -24.67 6.92
N VAL A 31 -23.13 -23.56 7.14
CA VAL A 31 -22.58 -22.20 7.18
C VAL A 31 -22.78 -21.62 8.58
N PHE A 32 -21.69 -21.32 9.29
CA PHE A 32 -21.73 -20.63 10.58
C PHE A 32 -21.46 -19.14 10.37
N GLY A 33 -22.27 -18.25 10.95
CA GLY A 33 -21.98 -16.82 10.86
C GLY A 33 -23.09 -15.96 11.46
N ASN A 34 -22.67 -14.88 12.10
CA ASN A 34 -23.53 -13.98 12.87
C ASN A 34 -23.60 -12.55 12.29
N ASP A 35 -23.10 -12.37 11.08
CA ASP A 35 -22.90 -11.08 10.41
C ASP A 35 -23.75 -10.94 9.13
N THR A 36 -23.73 -9.75 8.55
CA THR A 36 -24.41 -9.43 7.28
C THR A 36 -23.95 -10.32 6.13
N VAL A 37 -22.72 -10.86 6.18
CA VAL A 37 -22.17 -11.77 5.17
C VAL A 37 -22.89 -13.13 5.21
N ALA A 38 -23.09 -13.70 6.39
CA ALA A 38 -23.84 -14.95 6.57
C ALA A 38 -25.31 -14.80 6.16
N HIS A 39 -25.95 -13.69 6.53
CA HIS A 39 -27.33 -13.37 6.13
C HIS A 39 -27.46 -13.23 4.61
N THR A 40 -26.53 -12.52 3.98
CA THR A 40 -26.50 -12.33 2.52
C THR A 40 -26.33 -13.66 1.77
N ARG A 41 -25.51 -14.58 2.28
CA ARG A 41 -25.33 -15.92 1.72
C ARG A 41 -26.60 -16.79 1.83
N ALA A 42 -27.36 -16.65 2.92
CA ALA A 42 -28.65 -17.34 3.09
C ALA A 42 -29.71 -16.84 2.09
N LEU A 43 -29.76 -15.53 1.87
CA LEU A 43 -30.65 -14.90 0.90
C LEU A 43 -30.31 -15.36 -0.53
N PHE A 44 -29.03 -15.40 -0.90
CA PHE A 44 -28.62 -15.91 -2.22
C PHE A 44 -28.94 -17.39 -2.43
N ALA A 45 -28.79 -18.23 -1.40
CA ALA A 45 -29.16 -19.64 -1.49
C ALA A 45 -30.68 -19.81 -1.71
N LEU A 46 -31.51 -18.99 -1.05
CA LEU A 46 -32.95 -18.99 -1.24
C LEU A 46 -33.37 -18.47 -2.62
N ASP A 47 -32.75 -17.38 -3.09
CA ASP A 47 -32.97 -16.82 -4.44
C ASP A 47 -32.56 -17.82 -5.53
N ALA A 48 -31.58 -18.68 -5.26
CA ALA A 48 -31.17 -19.79 -6.12
C ALA A 48 -32.09 -21.04 -6.04
N GLY A 49 -33.18 -20.98 -5.26
CA GLY A 49 -34.15 -22.06 -5.11
C GLY A 49 -33.76 -23.18 -4.15
N ALA A 50 -32.74 -22.99 -3.30
CA ALA A 50 -32.34 -23.98 -2.31
C ALA A 50 -33.31 -24.01 -1.12
N LYS A 51 -33.47 -25.18 -0.49
CA LYS A 51 -34.14 -25.31 0.81
C LYS A 51 -33.13 -24.99 1.92
N VAL A 52 -33.37 -23.92 2.67
CA VAL A 52 -32.47 -23.44 3.71
C VAL A 52 -33.06 -23.73 5.08
N SER A 53 -32.27 -24.28 5.99
CA SER A 53 -32.61 -24.42 7.40
C SER A 53 -31.87 -23.37 8.20
N VAL A 54 -32.57 -22.63 9.05
CA VAL A 54 -31.97 -21.65 9.96
C VAL A 54 -32.09 -22.20 11.37
N ILE A 55 -30.96 -22.39 12.06
CA ILE A 55 -30.95 -22.83 13.46
C ILE A 55 -30.78 -21.61 14.36
N ILE A 56 -31.68 -21.47 15.33
CA ILE A 56 -31.65 -20.41 16.33
C ILE A 56 -31.81 -21.05 17.72
N SER A 57 -31.13 -20.51 18.74
CA SER A 57 -31.33 -20.96 20.13
C SER A 57 -32.77 -20.69 20.57
N ASP A 58 -33.38 -21.64 21.29
CA ASP A 58 -34.74 -21.51 21.83
C ASP A 58 -34.88 -20.37 22.86
N SER A 59 -33.79 -19.97 23.53
CA SER A 59 -33.81 -18.98 24.62
C SER A 59 -33.97 -17.53 24.17
N ASP A 60 -33.61 -17.20 22.92
CA ASP A 60 -33.35 -15.80 22.53
C ASP A 60 -33.86 -15.43 21.13
N TYR A 61 -34.98 -16.00 20.68
CA TYR A 61 -35.60 -15.56 19.43
C TYR A 61 -36.10 -14.10 19.53
N ASP A 62 -35.22 -13.14 19.28
CA ASP A 62 -35.53 -11.72 19.17
C ASP A 62 -35.52 -11.31 17.69
N LYS A 63 -36.72 -11.03 17.15
CA LYS A 63 -36.92 -10.63 15.75
C LYS A 63 -36.15 -9.36 15.37
N GLN A 64 -35.81 -8.49 16.33
CA GLN A 64 -35.13 -7.22 16.06
C GLN A 64 -33.65 -7.40 15.71
N LYS A 65 -33.05 -8.56 16.04
CA LYS A 65 -31.64 -8.87 15.77
C LYS A 65 -31.41 -9.67 14.48
N LEU A 66 -32.48 -10.11 13.81
CA LEU A 66 -32.40 -10.77 12.50
C LEU A 66 -32.50 -9.73 11.38
N ASP A 67 -31.83 -9.98 10.25
CA ASP A 67 -32.02 -9.18 9.04
C ASP A 67 -33.50 -9.14 8.63
N SER A 68 -34.04 -7.94 8.42
CA SER A 68 -35.47 -7.71 8.19
C SER A 68 -36.01 -8.43 6.95
N LYS A 69 -35.16 -8.67 5.94
CA LYS A 69 -35.53 -9.36 4.69
C LYS A 69 -35.55 -10.88 4.90
N LEU A 70 -34.57 -11.42 5.64
CA LEU A 70 -34.55 -12.84 6.02
C LEU A 70 -35.70 -13.20 6.97
N ALA A 71 -36.01 -12.33 7.94
CA ALA A 71 -37.15 -12.50 8.85
C ALA A 71 -38.48 -12.56 8.09
N LYS A 72 -38.68 -11.69 7.09
CA LYS A 72 -39.87 -11.68 6.24
C LYS A 72 -39.97 -12.94 5.36
N LEU A 73 -38.84 -13.46 4.88
CA LEU A 73 -38.78 -14.70 4.09
C LEU A 73 -39.08 -15.95 4.93
N ILE A 74 -38.65 -16.00 6.19
CA ILE A 74 -39.01 -17.08 7.12
C ILE A 74 -40.53 -17.16 7.32
N GLU A 75 -41.23 -16.03 7.35
CA GLU A 75 -42.68 -15.97 7.56
C GLU A 75 -43.49 -16.27 6.28
N THR A 76 -42.93 -16.02 5.09
CA THR A 76 -43.66 -16.06 3.82
C THR A 76 -43.30 -17.25 2.91
N ASN A 77 -42.17 -17.93 3.13
CA ASN A 77 -41.62 -18.92 2.21
C ASN A 77 -41.49 -20.31 2.83
N LYS A 78 -42.16 -21.33 2.25
CA LYS A 78 -42.11 -22.75 2.69
C LYS A 78 -40.72 -23.41 2.53
N SER A 79 -39.78 -22.72 1.89
CA SER A 79 -38.41 -23.20 1.61
C SER A 79 -37.41 -22.85 2.70
N VAL A 80 -37.82 -22.09 3.72
CA VAL A 80 -37.04 -21.80 4.92
C VAL A 80 -37.59 -22.60 6.10
N GLU A 81 -36.76 -23.42 6.73
CA GLU A 81 -37.14 -24.22 7.90
C GLU A 81 -36.44 -23.69 9.16
N LEU A 82 -37.23 -23.21 10.12
CA LEU A 82 -36.70 -22.74 11.40
C LEU A 82 -36.60 -23.91 12.39
N LEU A 83 -35.38 -24.21 12.82
CA LEU A 83 -35.11 -25.25 13.81
C LEU A 83 -34.70 -24.59 15.13
N LYS A 84 -35.55 -24.71 16.14
CA LYS A 84 -35.25 -24.22 17.49
C LYS A 84 -34.73 -25.37 18.35
N SER A 85 -33.56 -25.19 18.96
CA SER A 85 -32.96 -26.19 19.86
C SER A 85 -32.01 -25.52 20.84
N HIS A 86 -31.99 -26.01 22.08
CA HIS A 86 -31.06 -25.60 23.14
C HIS A 86 -29.72 -26.37 23.11
N LYS A 87 -29.63 -27.45 22.32
CA LYS A 87 -28.39 -28.24 22.12
C LYS A 87 -28.20 -28.63 20.66
N LEU A 88 -27.01 -28.40 20.13
CA LEU A 88 -26.61 -28.83 18.79
C LEU A 88 -26.20 -30.31 18.85
N SER A 89 -27.02 -31.20 18.29
CA SER A 89 -26.74 -32.64 18.24
C SER A 89 -26.42 -33.10 16.81
N ALA A 90 -25.64 -34.18 16.68
CA ALA A 90 -25.33 -34.78 15.38
C ALA A 90 -26.59 -35.10 14.56
N ASP A 91 -27.68 -35.48 15.22
CA ASP A 91 -28.95 -35.79 14.57
C ASP A 91 -29.70 -34.54 14.08
N LEU A 92 -29.43 -33.36 14.64
CA LEU A 92 -29.97 -32.07 14.16
C LEU A 92 -29.33 -31.69 12.81
N PHE A 93 -28.00 -31.77 12.72
CA PHE A 93 -27.26 -31.54 11.47
C PHE A 93 -27.57 -32.58 10.40
N LYS A 94 -28.00 -33.79 10.81
CA LYS A 94 -28.49 -34.82 9.89
C LYS A 94 -29.90 -34.55 9.34
N LYS A 95 -30.62 -33.51 9.75
CA LYS A 95 -31.95 -33.20 9.22
C LYS A 95 -31.96 -31.99 8.27
N ALA A 96 -30.96 -31.11 8.35
CA ALA A 96 -30.85 -29.89 7.56
C ALA A 96 -30.12 -30.08 6.22
N SER A 97 -30.49 -29.29 5.20
CA SER A 97 -29.88 -29.34 3.84
C SER A 97 -28.74 -28.33 3.68
N VAL A 98 -29.01 -27.06 4.00
CA VAL A 98 -28.02 -25.99 4.21
C VAL A 98 -28.40 -25.30 5.51
N CYS A 99 -27.48 -25.22 6.46
CA CYS A 99 -27.76 -24.71 7.80
C CYS A 99 -27.06 -23.38 8.06
N PHE A 100 -27.79 -22.36 8.51
CA PHE A 100 -27.25 -21.09 8.98
C PHE A 100 -27.45 -20.96 10.49
N VAL A 101 -26.36 -20.69 11.24
CA VAL A 101 -26.38 -20.53 12.70
C VAL A 101 -26.00 -19.09 13.06
N THR A 102 -26.91 -18.35 13.69
CA THR A 102 -26.77 -16.93 14.02
C THR A 102 -26.56 -16.68 15.53
N LYS A 103 -26.25 -15.42 15.91
CA LYS A 103 -25.58 -14.86 17.12
C LYS A 103 -26.07 -15.22 18.54
N LEU A 104 -26.50 -16.45 18.85
CA LEU A 104 -27.15 -16.74 20.15
C LEU A 104 -26.54 -17.88 20.96
N TRP A 105 -25.22 -18.03 20.91
CA TRP A 105 -24.50 -19.11 21.59
C TRP A 105 -23.14 -18.60 22.10
N GLU A 106 -23.14 -17.82 23.18
CA GLU A 106 -21.91 -17.30 23.79
C GLU A 106 -21.19 -18.31 24.70
N GLU A 107 -21.68 -19.54 24.87
CA GLU A 107 -21.06 -20.53 25.79
C GLU A 107 -20.45 -21.78 25.12
N ILE A 108 -20.45 -21.91 23.79
CA ILE A 108 -19.81 -23.05 23.10
C ILE A 108 -18.78 -22.54 22.10
N ALA A 109 -17.56 -23.08 22.15
CA ALA A 109 -16.49 -22.68 21.24
C ALA A 109 -16.86 -23.04 19.79
N LEU A 110 -16.81 -22.04 18.89
CA LEU A 110 -17.04 -22.19 17.45
C LEU A 110 -16.25 -23.35 16.84
N GLN A 111 -15.05 -23.60 17.37
CA GLN A 111 -14.18 -24.71 16.99
C GLN A 111 -14.78 -26.09 17.29
N ASP A 112 -15.45 -26.27 18.43
CA ASP A 112 -16.10 -27.53 18.81
C ASP A 112 -17.23 -27.88 17.84
N LEU A 113 -17.97 -26.88 17.35
CA LEU A 113 -19.04 -27.06 16.38
C LEU A 113 -18.53 -27.40 14.99
N VAL A 114 -17.43 -26.76 14.58
CA VAL A 114 -16.71 -27.11 13.35
C VAL A 114 -16.21 -28.56 13.44
N ASP A 115 -15.64 -28.96 14.58
CA ASP A 115 -15.06 -30.30 14.77
C ASP A 115 -16.14 -31.39 14.83
N VAL A 116 -17.28 -31.14 15.47
CA VAL A 116 -18.44 -32.04 15.42
C VAL A 116 -18.95 -32.20 13.98
N THR A 117 -19.05 -31.11 13.22
CA THR A 117 -19.56 -31.16 11.84
C THR A 117 -18.59 -31.87 10.89
N ARG A 118 -17.28 -31.66 11.07
CA ARG A 118 -16.22 -32.40 10.39
C ARG A 118 -16.22 -33.89 10.72
N SER A 119 -16.46 -34.26 11.98
CA SER A 119 -16.54 -35.67 12.41
C SER A 119 -17.68 -36.44 11.72
N LEU A 120 -18.71 -35.72 11.26
CA LEU A 120 -19.85 -36.25 10.52
C LEU A 120 -19.65 -36.25 8.99
N GLY A 121 -18.50 -35.80 8.51
CA GLY A 121 -18.18 -35.72 7.08
C GLY A 121 -18.96 -34.64 6.33
N ILE A 122 -19.42 -33.61 7.03
CA ILE A 122 -20.21 -32.49 6.48
C ILE A 122 -19.26 -31.29 6.30
N PRO A 123 -19.10 -30.74 5.09
CA PRO A 123 -18.25 -29.57 4.87
C PRO A 123 -18.83 -28.32 5.53
N VAL A 124 -17.95 -27.48 6.08
CA VAL A 124 -18.29 -26.25 6.82
C VAL A 124 -17.76 -24.99 6.15
N ASN A 125 -18.55 -23.91 6.14
CA ASN A 125 -18.09 -22.54 5.90
C ASN A 125 -18.35 -21.69 7.16
N VAL A 126 -17.36 -20.91 7.59
CA VAL A 126 -17.53 -19.90 8.63
C VAL A 126 -17.43 -18.52 7.99
N ALA A 127 -18.50 -17.73 8.06
CA ALA A 127 -18.53 -16.37 7.53
C ALA A 127 -17.46 -15.49 8.19
N GLY A 128 -16.72 -14.73 7.38
CA GLY A 128 -15.62 -13.88 7.85
C GLY A 128 -14.38 -14.61 8.37
N ASN A 129 -14.35 -15.96 8.40
CA ASN A 129 -13.22 -16.71 8.96
C ASN A 129 -12.77 -17.85 8.04
N ASP A 130 -11.87 -17.52 7.12
CA ASP A 130 -11.33 -18.47 6.14
C ASP A 130 -10.43 -19.54 6.79
N LYS A 131 -9.80 -19.27 7.94
CA LYS A 131 -8.85 -20.22 8.57
C LYS A 131 -9.52 -21.51 9.04
N ILE A 132 -10.79 -21.45 9.42
CA ILE A 132 -11.54 -22.61 9.95
C ILE A 132 -12.62 -23.12 8.98
N SER A 133 -12.79 -22.49 7.81
CA SER A 133 -13.73 -22.90 6.76
C SER A 133 -13.17 -24.01 5.87
N ASP A 134 -13.92 -25.08 5.59
CA ASP A 134 -13.52 -26.10 4.61
C ASP A 134 -13.71 -25.63 3.14
N PHE A 135 -14.65 -24.72 2.92
CA PHE A 135 -14.93 -24.05 1.66
C PHE A 135 -15.46 -22.64 1.91
N THR A 136 -15.32 -21.74 0.93
CA THR A 136 -15.85 -20.37 0.96
C THR A 136 -16.88 -20.16 -0.15
N LEU A 137 -18.06 -19.71 0.25
CA LEU A 137 -19.12 -19.26 -0.65
C LEU A 137 -18.88 -17.80 -1.02
N VAL A 138 -18.71 -17.53 -2.30
CA VAL A 138 -18.57 -16.17 -2.84
C VAL A 138 -19.95 -15.65 -3.21
N SER A 139 -20.29 -14.44 -2.80
CA SER A 139 -21.56 -13.78 -3.14
C SER A 139 -21.57 -13.38 -4.61
N THR A 140 -22.64 -13.72 -5.33
CA THR A 140 -22.86 -13.35 -6.74
C THR A 140 -24.26 -12.78 -6.95
N TYR A 141 -24.39 -11.76 -7.81
CA TYR A 141 -25.66 -11.17 -8.23
C TYR A 141 -25.89 -11.39 -9.72
N SER A 142 -27.13 -11.72 -10.11
CA SER A 142 -27.55 -11.82 -11.51
C SER A 142 -28.41 -10.61 -11.91
N GLY A 143 -27.91 -9.81 -12.85
CA GLY A 143 -28.77 -8.92 -13.65
C GLY A 143 -29.47 -9.75 -14.72
N LYS A 144 -30.71 -9.40 -15.09
CA LYS A 144 -31.61 -10.15 -16.01
C LYS A 144 -31.08 -10.40 -17.45
N SER A 145 -29.80 -10.17 -17.74
CA SER A 145 -29.20 -10.37 -19.08
C SER A 145 -27.77 -10.95 -19.08
N SER A 146 -27.23 -11.38 -17.95
CA SER A 146 -25.89 -12.00 -17.87
C SER A 146 -25.99 -13.46 -17.46
N GLY A 147 -25.14 -14.33 -17.99
CA GLY A 147 -25.17 -15.75 -17.63
C GLY A 147 -23.98 -16.35 -16.83
N LEU A 148 -24.04 -17.64 -16.44
CA LEU A 148 -23.09 -18.66 -15.86
C LEU A 148 -21.82 -18.09 -15.36
N GLN A 149 -21.87 -17.97 -14.06
CA GLN A 149 -20.74 -18.19 -13.21
C GLN A 149 -21.18 -19.18 -12.12
N ILE A 150 -20.27 -20.09 -11.77
CA ILE A 150 -20.34 -20.95 -10.58
C ILE A 150 -19.07 -20.64 -9.78
N ALA A 151 -19.17 -20.21 -8.53
CA ALA A 151 -18.00 -19.89 -7.71
C ALA A 151 -18.01 -20.68 -6.39
N VAL A 152 -17.00 -21.53 -6.22
CA VAL A 152 -16.70 -22.26 -4.98
C VAL A 152 -15.19 -22.16 -4.78
N THR A 153 -14.72 -21.68 -3.64
CA THR A 153 -13.29 -21.64 -3.30
C THR A 153 -13.02 -22.47 -2.04
N THR A 154 -11.79 -22.95 -1.85
CA THR A 154 -11.36 -23.48 -0.55
C THR A 154 -10.38 -22.51 0.08
N ASN A 155 -10.26 -22.54 1.40
CA ASN A 155 -9.25 -21.80 2.16
C ASN A 155 -7.79 -22.30 1.95
N GLY A 156 -7.52 -23.05 0.87
CA GLY A 156 -6.22 -23.63 0.57
C GLY A 156 -5.91 -24.98 1.24
N THR A 157 -6.70 -25.44 2.23
CA THR A 157 -6.38 -26.68 2.99
C THR A 157 -7.11 -27.94 2.50
N ALA A 158 -8.24 -27.80 1.82
CA ALA A 158 -9.06 -28.93 1.31
C ALA A 158 -9.33 -28.88 -0.21
N PRO A 159 -8.32 -28.74 -1.08
CA PRO A 159 -8.52 -28.62 -2.54
C PRO A 159 -9.24 -29.82 -3.16
N ARG A 160 -9.18 -31.00 -2.54
CA ARG A 160 -9.97 -32.18 -2.95
C ARG A 160 -11.48 -31.96 -2.82
N VAL A 161 -11.95 -31.19 -1.84
CA VAL A 161 -13.39 -30.99 -1.60
C VAL A 161 -13.98 -30.03 -2.63
N ALA A 162 -13.35 -28.86 -2.86
CA ALA A 162 -13.75 -27.96 -3.95
C ALA A 162 -13.67 -28.62 -5.32
N ASN A 163 -12.60 -29.38 -5.58
CA ASN A 163 -12.42 -30.05 -6.86
C ASN A 163 -13.42 -31.21 -7.07
N ASN A 164 -13.82 -31.92 -6.00
CA ASN A 164 -14.88 -32.92 -6.08
C ASN A 164 -16.27 -32.31 -6.24
N LEU A 165 -16.56 -31.18 -5.59
CA LEU A 165 -17.81 -30.42 -5.83
C LEU A 165 -17.85 -29.91 -7.27
N LEU A 166 -16.77 -29.31 -7.76
CA LEU A 166 -16.66 -28.79 -9.11
C LEU A 166 -16.78 -29.90 -10.16
N LYS A 167 -16.14 -31.05 -9.96
CA LYS A 167 -16.26 -32.21 -10.86
C LYS A 167 -17.67 -32.78 -10.91
N GLU A 168 -18.35 -32.87 -9.78
CA GLU A 168 -19.72 -33.38 -9.74
C GLU A 168 -20.74 -32.38 -10.32
N ILE A 169 -20.46 -31.07 -10.20
CA ILE A 169 -21.16 -30.00 -10.92
C ILE A 169 -20.97 -30.15 -12.43
N VAL A 170 -19.75 -30.41 -12.91
CA VAL A 170 -19.44 -30.56 -14.35
C VAL A 170 -20.04 -31.85 -14.93
N ARG A 171 -19.97 -32.98 -14.22
CA ARG A 171 -20.41 -34.31 -14.69
C ARG A 171 -21.93 -34.45 -14.91
N LYS A 172 -22.72 -33.52 -14.37
CA LYS A 172 -24.19 -33.52 -14.48
C LYS A 172 -24.72 -32.44 -15.44
N LEU A 173 -23.85 -31.68 -16.10
CA LEU A 173 -24.24 -30.76 -17.18
C LEU A 173 -24.65 -31.55 -18.45
N PRO A 174 -25.56 -31.03 -19.30
CA PRO A 174 -25.99 -31.73 -20.51
C PRO A 174 -24.84 -31.93 -21.53
N ASP A 175 -24.85 -33.06 -22.24
CA ASP A 175 -23.84 -33.36 -23.26
C ASP A 175 -23.84 -32.31 -24.37
N GLY A 176 -22.66 -31.72 -24.61
CA GLY A 176 -22.43 -30.65 -25.57
C GLY A 176 -21.98 -29.31 -24.97
N LEU A 177 -22.14 -29.08 -23.66
CA LEU A 177 -21.59 -27.89 -23.00
C LEU A 177 -20.12 -28.06 -22.57
N GLU A 178 -19.63 -29.29 -22.40
CA GLU A 178 -18.22 -29.56 -22.09
C GLU A 178 -17.26 -29.08 -23.19
N SER A 179 -17.70 -29.11 -24.46
CA SER A 179 -16.87 -28.71 -25.61
C SER A 179 -16.74 -27.19 -25.76
N GLN A 180 -17.65 -26.38 -25.21
CA GLN A 180 -17.56 -24.91 -25.29
C GLN A 180 -16.64 -24.30 -24.23
N LEU A 181 -16.42 -24.96 -23.09
CA LEU A 181 -15.34 -24.60 -22.16
C LEU A 181 -13.95 -24.88 -22.76
N TYR A 182 -13.84 -25.87 -23.65
CA TYR A 182 -12.60 -26.21 -24.36
C TYR A 182 -12.33 -25.37 -25.63
N ASN A 183 -13.32 -24.64 -26.16
CA ASN A 183 -13.21 -23.98 -27.48
C ASN A 183 -12.64 -22.55 -27.47
N ILE A 184 -12.40 -21.92 -26.32
CA ILE A 184 -11.69 -20.62 -26.24
C ILE A 184 -10.20 -20.79 -26.59
N ALA A 185 -9.61 -21.94 -26.30
CA ALA A 185 -8.25 -22.28 -26.74
C ALA A 185 -8.16 -22.53 -28.25
N ARG A 186 -9.23 -23.04 -28.87
CA ARG A 186 -9.27 -23.37 -30.31
C ARG A 186 -9.53 -22.15 -31.21
N LEU A 187 -10.16 -21.09 -30.69
CA LEU A 187 -10.37 -19.83 -31.42
C LEU A 187 -9.08 -19.01 -31.60
N ASN A 188 -8.10 -19.13 -30.70
CA ASN A 188 -6.77 -18.57 -30.90
C ASN A 188 -5.97 -19.32 -31.99
N ASP A 189 -6.23 -20.61 -32.19
CA ASP A 189 -5.62 -21.42 -33.25
C ASP A 189 -6.22 -21.14 -34.64
N VAL A 190 -7.50 -20.75 -34.71
CA VAL A 190 -8.15 -20.29 -35.96
C VAL A 190 -7.68 -18.89 -36.35
N ALA A 191 -7.45 -18.00 -35.37
CA ALA A 191 -6.87 -16.69 -35.61
C ALA A 191 -5.42 -16.78 -36.13
N ARG A 192 -4.60 -17.70 -35.59
CA ARG A 192 -3.25 -17.98 -36.11
C ARG A 192 -3.25 -18.53 -37.55
N LYS A 193 -4.19 -19.40 -37.90
CA LYS A 193 -4.30 -19.93 -39.28
C LYS A 193 -4.73 -18.87 -40.30
N ALA A 194 -5.57 -17.92 -39.90
CA ALA A 194 -5.96 -16.79 -40.76
C ALA A 194 -4.81 -15.77 -40.95
N GLU A 195 -3.93 -15.63 -39.95
CA GLU A 195 -2.69 -14.84 -40.04
C GLU A 195 -1.67 -15.47 -41.00
N ASP A 196 -1.52 -16.81 -40.97
CA ASP A 196 -0.63 -17.56 -41.88
C ASP A 196 -1.11 -17.57 -43.34
N GLU A 197 -2.43 -17.62 -43.57
CA GLU A 197 -3.01 -17.49 -44.93
C GLU A 197 -2.87 -16.07 -45.48
N ARG A 198 -2.99 -15.04 -44.62
CA ARG A 198 -2.72 -13.63 -44.97
C ARG A 198 -1.26 -13.40 -45.32
N ASN A 199 -0.32 -14.02 -44.59
CA ASN A 199 1.12 -13.89 -44.85
C ASN A 199 1.56 -14.66 -46.12
N LYS A 200 0.97 -15.82 -46.42
CA LYS A 200 1.17 -16.52 -47.71
C LYS A 200 0.62 -15.74 -48.90
N ALA A 201 -0.50 -15.04 -48.74
CA ALA A 201 -1.05 -14.16 -49.78
C ALA A 201 -0.16 -12.93 -50.03
N LEU A 202 0.50 -12.41 -48.98
CA LEU A 202 1.46 -11.31 -49.07
C LEU A 202 2.79 -11.73 -49.73
N GLU A 203 3.33 -12.93 -49.46
CA GLU A 203 4.52 -13.47 -50.14
C GLU A 203 4.27 -13.80 -51.63
N SER A 204 3.04 -14.20 -51.98
CA SER A 204 2.58 -14.35 -53.37
C SER A 204 2.52 -13.02 -54.12
N LEU A 205 2.12 -11.94 -53.43
CA LEU A 205 2.04 -10.59 -53.99
C LEU A 205 3.44 -10.00 -54.24
N ASP A 206 4.39 -10.24 -53.33
CA ASP A 206 5.77 -9.74 -53.43
C ASP A 206 6.58 -10.45 -54.54
N ASN A 207 6.36 -11.75 -54.73
CA ASN A 207 6.94 -12.50 -55.87
C ASN A 207 6.38 -12.07 -57.24
N THR A 208 5.13 -11.59 -57.28
CA THR A 208 4.49 -11.07 -58.51
C THR A 208 5.00 -9.66 -58.85
N LEU A 209 5.22 -8.82 -57.84
CA LEU A 209 5.81 -7.48 -57.96
C LEU A 209 7.29 -7.54 -58.37
N THR A 210 8.06 -8.51 -57.86
CA THR A 210 9.48 -8.70 -58.22
C THR A 210 9.67 -9.23 -59.65
N LYS A 211 8.66 -9.90 -60.23
CA LYS A 211 8.65 -10.34 -61.63
C LYS A 211 8.24 -9.21 -62.59
N GLY A 212 7.30 -8.35 -62.19
CA GLY A 212 6.85 -7.19 -62.98
C GLY A 212 7.88 -6.07 -63.15
N ILE A 213 8.86 -5.98 -62.25
CA ILE A 213 9.95 -4.99 -62.34
C ILE A 213 11.04 -5.41 -63.36
N LYS A 214 11.06 -6.67 -63.83
CA LYS A 214 11.99 -7.12 -64.88
C LYS A 214 11.48 -6.97 -66.32
N ASP A 215 10.17 -6.77 -66.53
CA ASP A 215 9.57 -6.75 -67.88
C ASP A 215 9.11 -5.36 -68.37
N SER A 216 9.40 -4.27 -67.65
CA SER A 216 9.13 -2.89 -68.11
C SER A 216 10.36 -2.22 -68.73
N LYS A 217 10.76 -2.69 -69.92
CA LYS A 217 11.47 -1.88 -70.92
C LYS A 217 10.75 -1.97 -72.26
N HIS A 218 10.35 -0.80 -72.79
CA HIS A 218 9.67 -0.51 -74.07
C HIS A 218 8.16 -0.77 -74.09
N GLY A 219 7.24 0.08 -74.55
CA GLY A 219 7.24 1.41 -75.17
C GLY A 219 5.89 1.64 -75.93
N SER A 220 5.35 2.87 -75.86
CA SER A 220 4.42 3.59 -76.78
C SER A 220 2.93 3.18 -77.04
N SER A 221 2.00 4.07 -76.63
CA SER A 221 0.87 4.81 -77.30
C SER A 221 -0.01 4.21 -78.45
N PRO A 222 -1.20 4.77 -78.85
CA PRO A 222 -2.31 5.50 -78.16
C PRO A 222 -3.77 5.17 -78.67
N SER A 223 -4.78 5.99 -78.25
CA SER A 223 -6.19 6.19 -78.74
C SER A 223 -7.30 5.30 -78.10
N ASP A 224 -8.56 5.69 -77.84
CA ASP A 224 -9.39 6.85 -78.23
C ASP A 224 -10.70 6.94 -77.36
N SER A 225 -11.34 8.12 -77.31
CA SER A 225 -12.77 8.44 -76.95
C SER A 225 -13.29 8.14 -75.52
N GLY A 226 -13.72 9.13 -74.71
CA GLY A 226 -15.03 9.83 -74.74
C GLY A 226 -16.02 9.12 -73.79
N PHE A 227 -16.56 9.68 -72.70
CA PHE A 227 -17.49 10.81 -72.61
C PHE A 227 -17.74 11.20 -71.13
N SER A 228 -18.30 12.40 -70.94
CA SER A 228 -18.52 13.18 -69.71
C SER A 228 -19.52 12.61 -68.68
N SER A 229 -19.43 13.12 -67.44
CA SER A 229 -20.61 13.31 -66.59
C SER A 229 -20.59 14.63 -65.79
N SER A 230 -21.72 15.32 -65.87
CA SER A 230 -22.17 16.48 -65.11
C SER A 230 -23.01 16.03 -63.90
N ALA A 231 -22.96 16.77 -62.79
CA ALA A 231 -24.00 16.76 -61.73
C ALA A 231 -25.27 17.52 -62.20
N PRO A 232 -26.37 17.73 -61.42
CA PRO A 232 -26.83 17.19 -60.12
C PRO A 232 -28.35 16.77 -60.13
N THR A 233 -28.94 16.24 -59.04
CA THR A 233 -30.28 16.62 -58.52
C THR A 233 -30.70 15.91 -57.22
N ALA A 234 -31.68 16.50 -56.53
CA ALA A 234 -32.02 16.38 -55.12
C ALA A 234 -33.28 15.54 -54.80
N ALA A 235 -33.49 15.36 -53.47
CA ALA A 235 -34.74 15.22 -52.72
C ALA A 235 -35.35 13.80 -52.54
N GLN A 236 -35.55 13.38 -51.28
CA GLN A 236 -36.85 13.46 -50.55
C GLN A 236 -36.83 12.63 -49.25
N THR A 237 -37.33 13.24 -48.17
CA THR A 237 -37.81 12.63 -46.91
C THR A 237 -39.15 11.93 -47.11
N PRO A 238 -39.51 10.95 -46.25
CA PRO A 238 -40.92 10.79 -45.89
C PRO A 238 -41.19 10.65 -44.38
N SER A 239 -42.32 11.23 -43.97
CA SER A 239 -43.01 11.14 -42.67
C SER A 239 -44.10 10.03 -42.68
N PRO A 240 -44.74 9.69 -41.54
CA PRO A 240 -45.34 8.36 -41.27
C PRO A 240 -46.89 8.30 -41.37
N ARG A 241 -47.46 7.09 -41.55
CA ARG A 241 -48.83 6.64 -41.17
C ARG A 241 -48.89 5.11 -41.28
N SER A 242 -49.08 4.35 -40.20
CA SER A 242 -50.28 4.04 -39.41
C SER A 242 -51.20 2.97 -40.03
N SER A 243 -51.19 1.76 -39.45
CA SER A 243 -52.38 0.92 -39.31
C SER A 243 -52.22 0.06 -38.06
N ALA A 244 -53.03 0.38 -37.05
CA ALA A 244 -53.09 -0.28 -35.77
C ALA A 244 -53.91 -1.57 -35.84
N THR A 245 -53.44 -2.61 -35.15
CA THR A 245 -54.28 -3.63 -34.52
C THR A 245 -53.84 -3.73 -33.07
N SER A 246 -54.82 -3.57 -32.19
CA SER A 246 -54.71 -3.44 -30.74
C SER A 246 -54.03 -4.64 -30.08
N GLU A 247 -52.83 -4.43 -29.54
CA GLU A 247 -52.30 -5.24 -28.45
C GLU A 247 -52.11 -4.33 -27.24
N LYS A 248 -52.62 -4.81 -26.10
CA LYS A 248 -52.62 -4.09 -24.83
C LYS A 248 -51.20 -3.72 -24.41
N ASP A 249 -51.10 -2.50 -23.92
CA ASP A 249 -49.93 -1.87 -23.34
C ASP A 249 -49.27 -2.74 -22.24
N PRO A 250 -48.00 -3.16 -22.37
CA PRO A 250 -47.29 -3.91 -21.33
C PRO A 250 -46.78 -3.03 -20.17
N ASN A 251 -47.08 -1.73 -20.14
CA ASN A 251 -46.56 -0.80 -19.14
C ASN A 251 -47.30 -0.78 -17.79
N GLU A 252 -48.21 -1.72 -17.48
CA GLU A 252 -48.93 -1.74 -16.19
C GLU A 252 -48.37 -2.69 -15.11
N GLU A 253 -47.26 -3.42 -15.33
CA GLU A 253 -46.71 -4.35 -14.31
C GLU A 253 -45.23 -4.10 -13.91
N ALA A 254 -44.79 -2.84 -13.95
CA ALA A 254 -43.50 -2.42 -13.36
C ALA A 254 -43.67 -1.46 -12.16
N ALA A 255 -44.65 -1.70 -11.30
CA ALA A 255 -44.74 -1.07 -9.99
C ALA A 255 -44.14 -2.02 -8.93
N GLY A 256 -42.82 -1.96 -8.72
CA GLY A 256 -42.17 -2.92 -7.82
C GLY A 256 -40.80 -2.55 -7.25
N THR A 257 -40.35 -1.30 -7.40
CA THR A 257 -39.46 -0.52 -6.50
C THR A 257 -39.13 0.74 -7.28
N THR A 258 -39.99 1.74 -7.16
CA THR A 258 -39.71 3.10 -7.60
C THR A 258 -38.45 3.56 -6.86
N VAL A 259 -37.32 3.65 -7.57
CA VAL A 259 -36.19 4.44 -7.08
C VAL A 259 -36.72 5.86 -6.95
N ASP A 260 -36.67 6.37 -5.73
CA ASP A 260 -37.18 7.70 -5.42
C ASP A 260 -36.25 8.77 -6.01
N TYR A 261 -36.58 9.23 -7.21
CA TYR A 261 -35.86 10.30 -7.93
C TYR A 261 -35.89 11.63 -7.19
N SER A 262 -36.80 11.83 -6.23
CA SER A 262 -36.82 13.07 -5.43
C SER A 262 -35.51 13.28 -4.66
N ARG A 263 -34.74 12.20 -4.44
CA ARG A 263 -33.41 12.27 -3.84
C ARG A 263 -32.31 12.74 -4.78
N TYR A 264 -32.47 12.70 -6.10
CA TYR A 264 -31.51 13.26 -7.08
C TYR A 264 -32.12 14.52 -7.72
N ALA A 265 -32.07 15.61 -6.98
CA ALA A 265 -32.99 16.76 -7.05
C ALA A 265 -32.85 17.72 -8.24
N LEU A 266 -32.13 17.36 -9.30
CA LEU A 266 -32.04 18.23 -10.47
C LEU A 266 -33.21 17.95 -11.44
N ASP A 267 -34.10 18.93 -11.58
CA ASP A 267 -35.28 18.85 -12.44
C ASP A 267 -34.89 19.20 -13.88
N PHE A 268 -34.83 18.16 -14.72
CA PHE A 268 -34.49 18.27 -16.14
C PHE A 268 -35.59 18.95 -16.97
N ASP A 269 -36.85 18.91 -16.54
CA ASP A 269 -37.96 19.53 -17.26
C ASP A 269 -37.93 21.05 -17.09
N LEU A 270 -37.59 21.52 -15.88
CA LEU A 270 -37.31 22.94 -15.63
C LEU A 270 -36.12 23.44 -16.47
N LEU A 271 -35.07 22.63 -16.63
CA LEU A 271 -33.84 23.00 -17.36
C LEU A 271 -33.96 22.85 -18.89
N GLY A 272 -34.92 22.07 -19.38
CA GLY A 272 -35.27 21.92 -20.79
C GLY A 272 -36.30 22.96 -21.28
N SER A 273 -36.88 23.76 -20.39
CA SER A 273 -37.88 24.77 -20.73
C SER A 273 -37.26 25.98 -21.47
N SER A 274 -37.95 26.47 -22.51
CA SER A 274 -37.49 27.63 -23.31
C SER A 274 -37.64 28.93 -22.52
N GLY A 275 -36.52 29.58 -22.17
CA GLY A 275 -36.46 30.82 -21.41
C GLY A 275 -35.02 31.30 -21.15
N SER A 276 -34.84 32.55 -20.75
CA SER A 276 -33.52 33.23 -20.68
C SER A 276 -32.86 33.27 -19.30
N ALA A 277 -33.28 32.46 -18.32
CA ALA A 277 -32.82 32.58 -16.94
C ALA A 277 -32.04 31.34 -16.44
N GLU A 278 -31.08 31.59 -15.55
CA GLU A 278 -30.56 30.53 -14.67
C GLU A 278 -31.67 30.04 -13.74
N VAL A 279 -31.66 28.75 -13.42
CA VAL A 279 -32.66 28.11 -12.56
C VAL A 279 -31.99 27.76 -11.24
N ILE A 280 -32.62 28.13 -10.12
CA ILE A 280 -32.18 27.73 -8.79
C ILE A 280 -32.64 26.30 -8.54
N GLN A 281 -31.70 25.39 -8.24
CA GLN A 281 -32.01 24.00 -7.89
C GLN A 281 -31.26 23.57 -6.63
N GLU A 282 -31.92 22.80 -5.77
CA GLU A 282 -31.31 22.26 -4.56
C GLU A 282 -30.55 20.98 -4.87
N THR A 283 -29.25 20.94 -4.58
CA THR A 283 -28.41 19.77 -4.90
C THR A 283 -27.16 19.69 -4.03
N ASP A 284 -26.35 18.65 -4.26
CA ASP A 284 -25.04 18.40 -3.65
C ASP A 284 -23.92 18.44 -4.70
N SER A 285 -22.65 18.48 -4.27
CA SER A 285 -21.49 18.68 -5.15
C SER A 285 -21.32 17.54 -6.16
N GLN A 286 -21.61 16.30 -5.74
CA GLN A 286 -21.53 15.11 -6.60
C GLN A 286 -22.60 15.13 -7.70
N THR A 287 -23.84 15.48 -7.35
CA THR A 287 -24.95 15.57 -8.28
C THR A 287 -24.80 16.76 -9.24
N ALA A 288 -24.33 17.91 -8.73
CA ALA A 288 -24.03 19.10 -9.52
C ALA A 288 -22.97 18.85 -10.60
N SER A 289 -21.81 18.33 -10.19
CA SER A 289 -20.72 17.98 -11.13
C SER A 289 -21.11 16.82 -12.06
N GLY A 290 -21.87 15.85 -11.54
CA GLY A 290 -22.39 14.74 -12.33
C GLY A 290 -23.39 15.17 -13.40
N TYR A 291 -24.20 16.19 -13.16
CA TYR A 291 -25.11 16.77 -14.15
C TYR A 291 -24.35 17.39 -15.32
N VAL A 292 -23.26 18.12 -15.05
CA VAL A 292 -22.40 18.67 -16.09
C VAL A 292 -21.76 17.54 -16.90
N ALA A 293 -21.21 16.52 -16.21
CA ALA A 293 -20.65 15.35 -16.87
C ALA A 293 -21.68 14.65 -17.78
N TYR A 294 -22.92 14.47 -17.29
CA TYR A 294 -24.01 13.87 -18.06
C TYR A 294 -24.33 14.67 -19.33
N ASN A 295 -24.30 15.99 -19.26
CA ASN A 295 -24.64 16.84 -20.39
C ASN A 295 -23.52 16.99 -21.42
N LEU A 296 -22.26 16.89 -21.02
CA LEU A 296 -21.10 17.23 -21.85
C LEU A 296 -20.23 16.04 -22.30
N SER A 297 -20.51 14.82 -21.83
CA SER A 297 -19.69 13.64 -22.15
C SER A 297 -20.34 12.72 -23.19
N ASP A 298 -19.51 11.99 -23.94
CA ASP A 298 -19.99 10.95 -24.86
C ASP A 298 -20.31 9.64 -24.15
N VAL A 299 -19.60 9.38 -23.05
CA VAL A 299 -19.73 8.18 -22.21
C VAL A 299 -19.20 8.49 -20.82
N ILE A 300 -19.81 7.91 -19.78
CA ILE A 300 -19.39 8.10 -18.39
C ILE A 300 -19.08 6.76 -17.74
N TYR A 301 -17.96 6.68 -17.02
CA TYR A 301 -17.57 5.53 -16.22
C TYR A 301 -17.62 5.87 -14.74
N VAL A 302 -18.46 5.16 -13.98
CA VAL A 302 -18.70 5.42 -12.56
C VAL A 302 -17.98 4.36 -11.73
N TYR A 303 -16.85 4.69 -11.10
CA TYR A 303 -16.10 3.80 -10.20
C TYR A 303 -16.60 3.99 -8.77
N SER A 304 -17.65 3.24 -8.41
CA SER A 304 -18.22 3.25 -7.06
C SER A 304 -18.71 1.87 -6.63
N SER A 305 -18.56 1.55 -5.34
CA SER A 305 -19.19 0.35 -4.77
C SER A 305 -20.72 0.53 -4.69
N PRO A 306 -21.52 -0.54 -4.62
CA PRO A 306 -22.98 -0.43 -4.47
C PRO A 306 -23.42 0.25 -3.16
N GLU A 307 -22.54 0.27 -2.16
CA GLU A 307 -22.73 0.91 -0.86
C GLU A 307 -22.40 2.42 -0.92
N GLN A 308 -21.73 2.87 -1.98
CA GLN A 308 -21.38 4.27 -2.24
C GLN A 308 -22.44 4.94 -3.11
N ASP A 309 -22.84 6.15 -2.71
CA ASP A 309 -23.78 6.99 -3.49
C ASP A 309 -23.09 7.79 -4.62
N ILE A 310 -21.80 7.54 -4.87
CA ILE A 310 -21.02 8.25 -5.90
C ILE A 310 -21.54 7.87 -7.29
N GLY A 311 -21.97 8.90 -8.03
CA GLY A 311 -22.46 8.79 -9.41
C GLY A 311 -23.85 8.14 -9.54
N SER A 312 -24.62 8.00 -8.46
CA SER A 312 -25.96 7.41 -8.51
C SER A 312 -26.93 8.20 -9.39
N GLY A 313 -26.92 9.53 -9.32
CA GLY A 313 -27.76 10.38 -10.19
C GLY A 313 -27.49 10.16 -11.68
N ILE A 314 -26.22 10.07 -12.08
CA ILE A 314 -25.79 9.80 -13.46
C ILE A 314 -26.32 8.45 -13.95
N LEU A 315 -26.16 7.41 -13.14
CA LEU A 315 -26.63 6.07 -13.47
C LEU A 315 -28.15 6.05 -13.62
N ALA A 316 -28.86 6.78 -12.76
CA ALA A 316 -30.31 6.89 -12.81
C ALA A 316 -30.78 7.63 -14.08
N TRP A 317 -30.20 8.79 -14.41
CA TRP A 317 -30.51 9.51 -15.65
C TRP A 317 -30.20 8.69 -16.91
N SER A 318 -29.07 7.96 -16.93
CA SER A 318 -28.72 7.08 -18.04
C SER A 318 -29.70 5.92 -18.20
N GLN A 319 -30.20 5.33 -17.11
CA GLN A 319 -31.21 4.26 -17.15
C GLN A 319 -32.53 4.76 -17.72
N HIS A 320 -32.91 5.99 -17.39
CA HIS A 320 -34.12 6.65 -17.89
C HIS A 320 -33.95 7.26 -19.28
N LYS A 321 -32.76 7.16 -19.88
CA LYS A 321 -32.43 7.77 -21.18
C LYS A 321 -32.78 9.27 -21.21
N GLN A 322 -32.50 9.95 -20.11
CA GLN A 322 -32.75 11.38 -19.99
C GLN A 322 -32.00 12.12 -21.10
N SER A 323 -32.65 13.10 -21.74
CA SER A 323 -31.99 13.84 -22.81
C SER A 323 -30.89 14.75 -22.24
N ASN A 324 -29.68 14.62 -22.76
CA ASN A 324 -28.55 15.51 -22.56
C ASN A 324 -28.63 16.72 -23.50
N LEU A 325 -27.64 17.62 -23.39
CA LEU A 325 -27.51 18.82 -24.20
C LEU A 325 -27.48 18.57 -25.72
N ALA A 326 -26.96 17.42 -26.17
CA ALA A 326 -26.90 17.05 -27.58
C ALA A 326 -28.22 16.46 -28.11
N GLY A 327 -29.27 16.40 -27.29
CA GLY A 327 -30.55 15.79 -27.67
C GLY A 327 -30.54 14.25 -27.69
N SER A 328 -29.52 13.62 -27.10
CA SER A 328 -29.39 12.16 -26.94
C SER A 328 -29.32 11.80 -25.45
N TRP A 329 -28.99 10.58 -25.06
CA TRP A 329 -28.67 10.25 -23.67
C TRP A 329 -27.20 9.84 -23.57
N THR A 330 -26.59 10.06 -22.41
CA THR A 330 -25.17 9.74 -22.20
C THR A 330 -25.04 8.33 -21.60
N PRO A 331 -24.47 7.34 -22.32
CA PRO A 331 -24.25 6.01 -21.80
C PRO A 331 -23.36 6.05 -20.56
N SER A 332 -23.84 5.49 -19.45
CA SER A 332 -23.13 5.48 -18.18
C SER A 332 -22.93 4.05 -17.67
N VAL A 333 -21.68 3.70 -17.33
CA VAL A 333 -21.29 2.34 -16.97
C VAL A 333 -20.69 2.33 -15.57
N ARG A 334 -21.27 1.55 -14.67
CA ARG A 334 -20.68 1.30 -13.35
C ARG A 334 -19.48 0.36 -13.46
N MET A 335 -18.37 0.74 -12.82
CA MET A 335 -17.06 0.10 -12.87
C MET A 335 -16.60 -0.30 -11.46
N GLN A 336 -15.71 -1.30 -11.40
CA GLN A 336 -15.02 -1.67 -10.17
C GLN A 336 -13.63 -1.02 -10.10
N THR A 337 -13.23 -0.61 -8.90
CA THR A 337 -11.88 -0.09 -8.62
C THR A 337 -10.88 -1.24 -8.56
N ARG A 338 -10.21 -1.53 -9.69
CA ARG A 338 -9.14 -2.55 -9.77
C ARG A 338 -8.19 -2.29 -10.95
N ASN A 339 -6.99 -2.89 -10.88
CA ASN A 339 -6.02 -2.84 -11.96
C ASN A 339 -6.60 -3.32 -13.29
N GLY A 340 -6.36 -2.53 -14.34
CA GLY A 340 -6.83 -2.81 -15.71
C GLY A 340 -8.27 -2.40 -16.00
N ALA A 341 -9.09 -2.05 -15.01
CA ALA A 341 -10.48 -1.60 -15.24
C ALA A 341 -10.55 -0.31 -16.09
N GLY A 342 -9.53 0.56 -16.00
CA GLY A 342 -9.41 1.77 -16.82
C GLY A 342 -9.28 1.52 -18.33
N LYS A 343 -8.90 0.31 -18.77
CA LYS A 343 -8.76 -0.03 -20.20
C LYS A 343 -10.08 0.08 -20.97
N ALA A 344 -11.23 -0.05 -20.30
CA ALA A 344 -12.53 0.12 -20.91
C ALA A 344 -12.72 1.53 -21.51
N ILE A 345 -12.11 2.55 -20.87
CA ILE A 345 -12.17 3.95 -21.30
C ILE A 345 -11.36 4.14 -22.60
N LEU A 346 -10.20 3.49 -22.72
CA LEU A 346 -9.44 3.49 -23.98
C LEU A 346 -10.18 2.77 -25.11
N GLY A 347 -10.94 1.72 -24.77
CA GLY A 347 -11.76 0.97 -25.72
C GLY A 347 -12.89 1.81 -26.33
N SER A 348 -13.58 2.62 -25.53
CA SER A 348 -14.63 3.52 -26.06
C SER A 348 -14.05 4.61 -26.95
N ILE A 349 -12.88 5.15 -26.61
CA ILE A 349 -12.17 6.10 -27.48
C ILE A 349 -11.79 5.44 -28.82
N SER A 350 -11.27 4.22 -28.78
CA SER A 350 -10.94 3.46 -30.00
C SER A 350 -12.19 3.16 -30.85
N SER A 351 -13.36 3.18 -30.22
CA SER A 351 -14.68 3.00 -30.85
C SER A 351 -15.36 4.32 -31.22
N GLY A 352 -14.67 5.46 -31.07
CA GLY A 352 -15.13 6.78 -31.54
C GLY A 352 -15.59 7.76 -30.47
N ALA A 353 -15.50 7.44 -29.16
CA ALA A 353 -15.75 8.42 -28.10
C ALA A 353 -14.63 9.47 -28.08
N PHE A 354 -15.00 10.75 -27.98
CA PHE A 354 -14.05 11.87 -28.04
C PHE A 354 -13.82 12.50 -26.67
N ASN A 355 -14.86 12.57 -25.82
CA ASN A 355 -14.82 13.17 -24.48
C ASN A 355 -15.47 12.22 -23.44
N PRO A 356 -14.76 11.18 -23.00
CA PRO A 356 -15.24 10.36 -21.89
C PRO A 356 -15.07 11.10 -20.56
N SER A 357 -16.00 10.84 -19.63
CA SER A 357 -15.84 11.24 -18.23
C SER A 357 -15.74 10.05 -17.30
N VAL A 358 -15.09 10.27 -16.17
CA VAL A 358 -14.98 9.32 -15.07
C VAL A 358 -15.52 9.99 -13.82
N VAL A 359 -16.37 9.30 -13.09
CA VAL A 359 -16.84 9.71 -11.76
C VAL A 359 -16.39 8.65 -10.77
N ALA A 360 -15.60 9.03 -9.78
CA ALA A 360 -14.96 8.07 -8.88
C ALA A 360 -14.68 8.65 -7.49
N SER A 361 -14.34 7.79 -6.54
CA SER A 361 -13.71 8.20 -5.28
C SER A 361 -12.20 8.39 -5.44
N SER A 362 -11.59 9.10 -4.49
CA SER A 362 -10.14 9.29 -4.37
C SER A 362 -9.40 7.94 -4.32
N ALA A 363 -10.01 6.91 -3.74
CA ALA A 363 -9.51 5.54 -3.71
C ALA A 363 -9.29 4.90 -5.10
N SER A 364 -9.97 5.38 -6.15
CA SER A 364 -9.80 4.89 -7.51
C SER A 364 -8.60 5.49 -8.24
N VAL A 365 -8.13 6.67 -7.83
CA VAL A 365 -7.08 7.42 -8.54
C VAL A 365 -5.77 6.65 -8.71
N PRO A 366 -5.23 5.94 -7.69
CA PRO A 366 -4.00 5.16 -7.85
C PRO A 366 -4.08 4.11 -8.96
N TYR A 367 -5.25 3.48 -9.14
CA TYR A 367 -5.49 2.48 -10.20
C TYR A 367 -5.66 3.10 -11.59
N LEU A 368 -5.93 4.41 -11.66
CA LEU A 368 -6.10 5.18 -12.89
C LEU A 368 -4.82 5.93 -13.32
N LEU A 369 -3.76 5.95 -12.51
CA LEU A 369 -2.50 6.63 -12.86
C LEU A 369 -1.91 6.20 -14.23
N PRO A 370 -1.83 4.91 -14.59
CA PRO A 370 -1.30 4.51 -15.90
C PRO A 370 -2.17 5.02 -17.05
N LEU A 371 -3.50 5.12 -16.83
CA LEU A 371 -4.44 5.66 -17.79
C LEU A 371 -4.21 7.17 -17.98
N LEU A 372 -4.12 7.93 -16.88
CA LEU A 372 -3.88 9.38 -16.92
C LEU A 372 -2.58 9.73 -17.66
N GLN A 373 -1.49 9.01 -17.39
CA GLN A 373 -0.22 9.17 -18.12
C GLN A 373 -0.37 8.89 -19.62
N GLN A 374 -1.16 7.89 -19.98
CA GLN A 374 -1.44 7.58 -21.38
C GLN A 374 -2.26 8.70 -22.05
N PHE A 375 -3.26 9.27 -21.38
CA PHE A 375 -4.05 10.39 -21.90
C PHE A 375 -3.22 11.64 -22.14
N VAL A 376 -2.34 11.99 -21.19
CA VAL A 376 -1.41 13.12 -21.35
C VAL A 376 -0.45 12.88 -22.52
N ARG A 377 0.13 11.67 -22.63
CA ARG A 377 1.06 11.31 -23.72
C ARG A 377 0.39 11.36 -25.09
N GLU A 378 -0.85 10.91 -25.18
CA GLU A 378 -1.61 10.85 -26.43
C GLU A 378 -2.38 12.14 -26.72
N LYS A 379 -2.27 13.16 -25.86
CA LYS A 379 -3.02 14.43 -25.94
C LYS A 379 -4.52 14.17 -26.15
N ARG A 380 -5.12 13.46 -25.20
CA ARG A 380 -6.55 13.14 -25.21
C ARG A 380 -7.29 13.89 -24.10
N SER A 381 -8.46 14.40 -24.45
CA SER A 381 -9.41 14.96 -23.50
C SER A 381 -10.12 13.86 -22.70
N ALA A 382 -10.28 14.11 -21.41
CA ALA A 382 -11.16 13.38 -20.49
C ALA A 382 -11.29 14.16 -19.19
N VAL A 383 -12.46 14.07 -18.56
CA VAL A 383 -12.69 14.72 -17.26
C VAL A 383 -12.93 13.66 -16.19
N PHE A 384 -12.16 13.73 -15.12
CA PHE A 384 -12.23 12.85 -13.97
C PHE A 384 -12.80 13.65 -12.79
N HIS A 385 -14.08 13.47 -12.49
CA HIS A 385 -14.72 14.03 -11.30
C HIS A 385 -14.46 13.09 -10.12
N ILE A 386 -13.60 13.51 -9.20
CA ILE A 386 -13.10 12.70 -8.10
C ILE A 386 -13.66 13.24 -6.78
N SER A 387 -14.54 12.47 -6.15
CA SER A 387 -14.92 12.68 -4.75
C SER A 387 -13.71 12.41 -3.87
N THR A 388 -13.39 13.32 -2.95
CA THR A 388 -12.38 13.09 -1.91
C THR A 388 -12.80 12.02 -0.90
N ARG A 389 -14.07 11.58 -0.89
CA ARG A 389 -14.57 10.53 -0.01
C ARG A 389 -13.92 9.17 -0.26
N SER A 390 -13.42 8.60 0.82
CA SER A 390 -12.87 7.26 0.96
C SER A 390 -13.59 6.55 2.12
N PHE A 391 -13.48 5.22 2.19
CA PHE A 391 -14.06 4.43 3.28
C PHE A 391 -12.97 3.58 3.92
N ASP A 392 -12.93 3.56 5.24
CA ASP A 392 -11.98 2.74 5.98
C ASP A 392 -12.44 1.27 6.09
N ASN A 393 -11.63 0.42 6.73
CA ASN A 393 -11.94 -1.01 6.92
C ASN A 393 -13.14 -1.26 7.86
N HIS A 394 -13.63 -0.23 8.54
CA HIS A 394 -14.80 -0.26 9.41
C HIS A 394 -16.07 0.22 8.69
N GLY A 395 -15.94 0.74 7.47
CA GLY A 395 -17.04 1.27 6.67
C GLY A 395 -17.34 2.74 6.96
N ASP A 396 -16.48 3.42 7.71
CA ASP A 396 -16.64 4.84 7.98
C ASP A 396 -16.15 5.65 6.78
N SER A 397 -16.98 6.62 6.39
CA SER A 397 -16.73 7.55 5.29
C SER A 397 -15.85 8.71 5.78
N ARG A 398 -14.77 9.03 5.05
CA ARG A 398 -13.83 10.11 5.39
C ARG A 398 -13.25 10.77 4.14
N SER A 399 -12.88 12.05 4.24
CA SER A 399 -12.23 12.78 3.14
C SER A 399 -10.74 12.51 3.07
N GLU A 400 -10.21 12.22 1.88
CA GLU A 400 -8.80 11.87 1.66
C GLU A 400 -8.27 12.47 0.35
N LEU A 401 -7.61 13.62 0.46
CA LEU A 401 -7.09 14.38 -0.67
C LEU A 401 -5.76 13.83 -1.20
N SER A 402 -4.92 13.26 -0.33
CA SER A 402 -3.55 12.81 -0.67
C SER A 402 -3.52 11.78 -1.82
N LYS A 403 -4.52 10.88 -1.89
CA LYS A 403 -4.69 9.90 -2.97
C LYS A 403 -4.95 10.55 -4.32
N VAL A 404 -5.52 11.75 -4.36
CA VAL A 404 -5.72 12.50 -5.61
C VAL A 404 -4.43 13.20 -6.03
N LEU A 405 -3.70 13.79 -5.08
CA LEU A 405 -2.45 14.52 -5.36
C LEU A 405 -1.34 13.63 -5.92
N CYS A 406 -1.41 12.30 -5.77
CA CYS A 406 -0.48 11.38 -6.44
C CYS A 406 -0.52 11.48 -7.97
N ALA A 407 -1.61 12.02 -8.55
CA ALA A 407 -1.75 12.26 -9.98
C ALA A 407 -0.96 13.47 -10.48
N ARG A 408 -0.37 14.30 -9.60
CA ARG A 408 0.41 15.49 -9.99
C ARG A 408 1.54 15.20 -10.98
N GLN A 409 2.15 14.02 -10.84
CA GLN A 409 3.25 13.55 -11.69
C GLN A 409 2.81 13.12 -13.10
N THR A 410 1.51 13.01 -13.36
CA THR A 410 1.00 12.53 -14.65
C THR A 410 1.01 13.61 -15.73
N GLY A 411 1.01 14.89 -15.33
CA GLY A 411 0.79 16.03 -16.22
C GLY A 411 -0.68 16.36 -16.49
N ALA A 412 -1.62 15.66 -15.81
CA ALA A 412 -3.03 16.03 -15.82
C ALA A 412 -3.24 17.39 -15.13
N ILE A 413 -4.26 18.12 -15.58
CA ILE A 413 -4.68 19.37 -14.93
C ILE A 413 -5.49 18.99 -13.69
N ILE A 414 -5.20 19.58 -12.53
CA ILE A 414 -5.91 19.31 -11.28
C ILE A 414 -6.60 20.60 -10.82
N LEU A 415 -7.93 20.58 -10.85
CA LEU A 415 -8.81 21.66 -10.39
C LEU A 415 -9.59 21.19 -9.15
N SER A 416 -9.93 22.11 -8.26
CA SER A 416 -10.72 21.83 -7.05
C SER A 416 -11.86 22.83 -6.90
N SER A 417 -12.98 22.34 -6.38
CA SER A 417 -14.12 23.14 -5.94
C SER A 417 -14.25 23.10 -4.42
N SER A 418 -14.65 24.21 -3.81
CA SER A 418 -14.82 24.32 -2.36
C SER A 418 -16.25 24.53 -1.88
N THR A 419 -17.21 24.69 -2.81
CA THR A 419 -18.65 24.81 -2.54
C THR A 419 -19.46 24.02 -3.57
N VAL A 420 -20.73 23.74 -3.30
CA VAL A 420 -21.63 23.06 -4.26
C VAL A 420 -21.81 23.86 -5.55
N GLN A 421 -21.90 25.19 -5.46
CA GLN A 421 -21.96 26.07 -6.64
C GLN A 421 -20.67 25.99 -7.46
N GLU A 422 -19.51 26.04 -6.78
CA GLU A 422 -18.22 25.86 -7.45
C GLU A 422 -18.09 24.46 -8.08
N ALA A 423 -18.64 23.41 -7.48
CA ALA A 423 -18.60 22.07 -8.05
C ALA A 423 -19.36 22.00 -9.39
N TYR A 424 -20.45 22.75 -9.56
CA TYR A 424 -21.10 22.91 -10.85
C TYR A 424 -20.23 23.73 -11.83
N ASP A 425 -19.81 24.92 -11.41
CA ASP A 425 -19.13 25.88 -12.27
C ASP A 425 -17.74 25.35 -12.73
N VAL A 426 -16.94 24.82 -11.81
CA VAL A 426 -15.63 24.21 -12.10
C VAL A 426 -15.78 22.92 -12.92
N ALA A 427 -16.89 22.18 -12.80
CA ALA A 427 -17.14 21.07 -13.70
C ALA A 427 -17.34 21.55 -15.15
N VAL A 428 -18.09 22.63 -15.37
CA VAL A 428 -18.24 23.22 -16.72
C VAL A 428 -16.87 23.65 -17.27
N ILE A 429 -16.10 24.37 -16.46
CA ILE A 429 -14.75 24.82 -16.81
C ILE A 429 -13.83 23.63 -17.10
N SER A 430 -13.88 22.55 -16.32
CA SER A 430 -13.05 21.35 -16.52
C SER A 430 -13.26 20.70 -17.87
N HIS A 431 -14.52 20.60 -18.33
CA HIS A 431 -14.86 20.08 -19.65
C HIS A 431 -14.32 20.95 -20.78
N ILE A 432 -14.42 22.26 -20.64
CA ILE A 432 -13.93 23.23 -21.64
C ILE A 432 -12.40 23.21 -21.69
N VAL A 433 -11.74 23.27 -20.53
CA VAL A 433 -10.28 23.24 -20.43
C VAL A 433 -9.73 21.92 -20.98
N SER A 434 -10.34 20.77 -20.66
CA SER A 434 -9.88 19.46 -21.18
C SER A 434 -9.95 19.41 -22.70
N ARG A 435 -11.03 19.93 -23.30
CA ARG A 435 -11.19 20.00 -24.76
C ARG A 435 -10.22 20.97 -25.42
N ALA A 436 -10.06 22.17 -24.84
CA ALA A 436 -9.17 23.20 -25.38
C ALA A 436 -7.70 22.77 -25.34
N THR A 437 -7.28 22.12 -24.25
CA THR A 437 -5.90 21.71 -24.03
C THR A 437 -5.58 20.31 -24.58
N GLN A 438 -6.62 19.50 -24.86
CA GLN A 438 -6.50 18.07 -25.13
C GLN A 438 -5.73 17.31 -24.04
N LEU A 439 -5.92 17.71 -22.78
CA LEU A 439 -5.33 17.06 -21.62
C LEU A 439 -6.42 16.54 -20.69
N PRO A 440 -6.16 15.45 -19.94
CA PRO A 440 -7.09 15.01 -18.91
C PRO A 440 -7.14 16.05 -17.78
N VAL A 441 -8.35 16.35 -17.31
CA VAL A 441 -8.60 17.22 -16.16
C VAL A 441 -9.15 16.37 -15.03
N ILE A 442 -8.53 16.45 -13.86
CA ILE A 442 -9.03 15.92 -12.60
C ILE A 442 -9.72 17.07 -11.88
N HIS A 443 -11.03 16.97 -11.74
CA HIS A 443 -11.82 17.87 -10.92
C HIS A 443 -12.04 17.22 -9.55
N VAL A 444 -11.38 17.75 -8.52
CA VAL A 444 -11.54 17.36 -7.13
C VAL A 444 -12.84 17.98 -6.60
N VAL A 445 -13.81 17.11 -6.35
CA VAL A 445 -15.13 17.47 -5.87
C VAL A 445 -15.19 17.14 -4.38
N GLY A 446 -15.67 18.10 -3.60
CA GLY A 446 -15.82 17.91 -2.16
C GLY A 446 -16.84 16.84 -1.79
N ASP A 447 -16.71 16.29 -0.58
CA ASP A 447 -17.64 15.35 0.07
C ASP A 447 -17.42 15.31 1.60
N GLU A 448 -18.52 15.34 2.35
CA GLU A 448 -18.65 15.62 3.79
C GLU A 448 -18.25 17.04 4.26
N GLY A 449 -19.11 17.65 5.10
CA GLY A 449 -19.04 19.05 5.53
C GLY A 449 -19.83 19.98 4.60
N ILE A 450 -19.55 19.95 3.29
CA ILE A 450 -20.25 20.75 2.26
C ILE A 450 -21.60 20.12 1.86
N ASP A 451 -21.67 18.78 1.84
CA ASP A 451 -22.78 18.00 1.24
C ASP A 451 -23.70 17.30 2.26
N LYS A 452 -23.65 17.64 3.57
CA LYS A 452 -24.60 17.07 4.56
C LYS A 452 -26.06 17.41 4.24
N PHE A 453 -26.28 18.48 3.47
CA PHE A 453 -27.59 18.95 3.04
C PHE A 453 -27.51 19.43 1.59
N LYS A 454 -28.61 19.26 0.85
CA LYS A 454 -28.76 19.90 -0.46
C LYS A 454 -28.84 21.41 -0.27
N VAL A 455 -28.15 22.15 -1.12
CA VAL A 455 -28.15 23.62 -1.10
C VAL A 455 -28.63 24.17 -2.43
N PRO A 456 -29.32 25.33 -2.44
CA PRO A 456 -29.75 25.96 -3.67
C PRO A 456 -28.54 26.51 -4.44
N ILE A 457 -28.38 26.08 -5.68
CA ILE A 457 -27.37 26.58 -6.61
C ILE A 457 -28.01 27.10 -7.89
N SER A 458 -27.35 28.06 -8.54
CA SER A 458 -27.73 28.58 -9.84
C SER A 458 -27.18 27.69 -10.95
N VAL A 459 -28.08 27.03 -11.70
CA VAL A 459 -27.76 26.12 -12.79
C VAL A 459 -28.19 26.75 -14.12
N ALA A 460 -27.30 26.71 -15.13
CA ALA A 460 -27.65 27.15 -16.46
C ALA A 460 -28.59 26.13 -17.14
N ASN A 461 -29.68 26.61 -17.73
CA ASN A 461 -30.54 25.79 -18.58
C ASN A 461 -29.81 25.35 -19.86
N TYR A 462 -30.40 24.45 -20.64
CA TYR A 462 -29.72 23.84 -21.80
C TYR A 462 -29.23 24.85 -22.83
N GLU A 463 -30.05 25.85 -23.17
CA GLU A 463 -29.67 26.86 -24.15
C GLU A 463 -28.49 27.72 -23.65
N LYS A 464 -28.54 28.16 -22.40
CA LYS A 464 -27.46 28.96 -21.79
C LYS A 464 -26.20 28.13 -21.57
N LEU A 465 -26.31 26.88 -21.13
CA LEU A 465 -25.17 25.98 -20.94
C LEU A 465 -24.46 25.70 -22.28
N GLY A 466 -25.21 25.47 -23.35
CA GLY A 466 -24.65 25.29 -24.69
C GLY A 466 -23.91 26.54 -25.20
N LYS A 467 -24.49 27.73 -25.00
CA LYS A 467 -23.84 29.01 -25.33
C LYS A 467 -22.56 29.24 -24.52
N LEU A 468 -22.66 29.04 -23.20
CA LEU A 468 -21.55 29.19 -22.25
C LEU A 468 -20.37 28.29 -22.62
N VAL A 469 -20.63 27.02 -22.92
CA VAL A 469 -19.59 26.08 -23.37
C VAL A 469 -18.97 26.52 -24.69
N ALA A 470 -19.77 26.98 -25.67
CA ALA A 470 -19.24 27.41 -26.96
C ALA A 470 -18.36 28.67 -26.86
N GLN A 471 -18.79 29.68 -26.08
CA GLN A 471 -18.07 30.95 -25.93
C GLN A 471 -16.76 30.78 -25.15
N ILE A 472 -16.80 30.09 -24.01
CA ILE A 472 -15.58 29.86 -23.20
C ILE A 472 -14.60 28.96 -23.96
N GLN A 473 -15.09 27.99 -24.74
CA GLN A 473 -14.23 27.13 -25.57
C GLN A 473 -13.45 27.94 -26.61
N GLU A 474 -14.07 28.94 -27.23
CA GLU A 474 -13.39 29.81 -28.21
C GLU A 474 -12.25 30.59 -27.54
N ASP A 475 -12.52 31.25 -26.41
CA ASP A 475 -11.53 32.01 -25.65
C ASP A 475 -10.39 31.11 -25.12
N ALA A 476 -10.72 29.96 -24.53
CA ALA A 476 -9.73 29.01 -24.01
C ALA A 476 -8.86 28.37 -25.10
N SER A 477 -9.39 28.18 -26.32
CA SER A 477 -8.64 27.59 -27.44
C SER A 477 -7.55 28.50 -28.00
N THR A 478 -7.56 29.80 -27.65
CA THR A 478 -6.51 30.75 -28.03
C THR A 478 -5.28 30.73 -27.10
N SER A 479 -5.35 29.96 -26.01
CA SER A 479 -4.32 29.90 -24.96
C SER A 479 -3.09 29.09 -25.36
N SER A 480 -1.90 29.55 -24.94
CA SER A 480 -0.62 28.94 -25.32
C SER A 480 -0.23 27.70 -24.49
N ASN A 481 -0.78 27.55 -23.28
CA ASN A 481 -0.51 26.45 -22.36
C ASN A 481 -1.66 26.21 -21.38
N ALA A 482 -1.63 25.08 -20.66
CA ALA A 482 -2.68 24.65 -19.74
C ALA A 482 -3.02 25.68 -18.64
N HIS A 483 -2.02 26.37 -18.11
CA HIS A 483 -2.22 27.41 -17.10
C HIS A 483 -3.02 28.59 -17.64
N SER A 484 -2.59 29.14 -18.79
CA SER A 484 -3.31 30.21 -19.47
C SER A 484 -4.71 29.79 -19.92
N ALA A 485 -4.91 28.52 -20.25
CA ALA A 485 -6.22 27.99 -20.62
C ALA A 485 -7.19 27.98 -19.43
N VAL A 486 -6.74 27.58 -18.24
CA VAL A 486 -7.55 27.64 -17.01
C VAL A 486 -7.88 29.08 -16.66
N ALA A 487 -6.89 29.98 -16.64
CA ALA A 487 -7.12 31.39 -16.32
C ALA A 487 -8.08 32.07 -17.31
N SER A 488 -7.93 31.80 -18.61
CA SER A 488 -8.83 32.32 -19.65
C SER A 488 -10.24 31.74 -19.51
N ALA A 489 -10.36 30.46 -19.14
CA ALA A 489 -11.65 29.83 -18.89
C ALA A 489 -12.36 30.45 -17.68
N PHE A 490 -11.65 30.74 -16.58
CA PHE A 490 -12.21 31.47 -15.43
C PHE A 490 -12.68 32.89 -15.82
N ALA A 491 -11.86 33.65 -16.55
CA ALA A 491 -12.22 35.00 -16.98
C ALA A 491 -13.43 35.01 -17.94
N ALA A 492 -13.49 34.08 -18.88
CA ALA A 492 -14.62 33.94 -19.79
C ALA A 492 -15.88 33.47 -19.04
N PHE A 493 -15.74 32.58 -18.05
CA PHE A 493 -16.84 32.16 -17.20
C PHE A 493 -17.43 33.33 -16.40
N GLU A 494 -16.58 34.19 -15.83
CA GLU A 494 -17.00 35.41 -15.13
C GLU A 494 -17.75 36.37 -16.07
N LYS A 495 -17.23 36.59 -17.28
CA LYS A 495 -17.86 37.47 -18.26
C LYS A 495 -19.30 37.06 -18.60
N GLU A 496 -19.56 35.75 -18.70
CA GLU A 496 -20.86 35.22 -19.11
C GLU A 496 -21.83 34.97 -17.93
N THR A 497 -21.30 34.73 -16.71
CA THR A 497 -22.13 34.38 -15.53
C THR A 497 -22.13 35.43 -14.43
N GLY A 498 -21.17 36.35 -14.44
CA GLY A 498 -20.90 37.30 -13.35
C GLY A 498 -20.22 36.67 -12.13
N ARG A 499 -19.91 35.36 -12.13
CA ARG A 499 -19.25 34.67 -11.02
C ARG A 499 -17.74 34.64 -11.24
N HIS A 500 -17.02 35.31 -10.36
CA HIS A 500 -15.57 35.45 -10.42
C HIS A 500 -14.85 34.33 -9.64
N TYR A 501 -13.80 33.77 -10.23
CA TYR A 501 -12.96 32.75 -9.61
C TYR A 501 -11.47 33.02 -9.86
N ASP A 502 -10.69 33.00 -8.79
CA ASP A 502 -9.23 33.00 -8.84
C ASP A 502 -8.66 31.58 -8.73
N VAL A 503 -7.55 31.34 -9.42
CA VAL A 503 -6.75 30.11 -9.27
C VAL A 503 -6.24 29.91 -7.84
N PHE A 504 -5.94 31.02 -7.15
CA PHE A 504 -5.61 31.08 -5.73
C PHE A 504 -6.46 32.18 -5.08
N GLY A 505 -7.59 31.81 -4.49
CA GLY A 505 -8.54 32.77 -3.91
C GLY A 505 -8.16 33.12 -2.48
N TYR A 506 -8.07 34.42 -2.18
CA TYR A 506 -7.78 34.90 -0.83
C TYR A 506 -9.03 35.46 -0.13
N SER A 507 -9.22 35.08 1.13
CA SER A 507 -10.30 35.56 2.01
C SER A 507 -9.73 35.87 3.41
N GLY A 508 -10.44 36.68 4.21
CA GLY A 508 -10.00 37.05 5.56
C GLY A 508 -9.25 38.38 5.60
N SER A 509 -8.42 38.59 6.64
CA SER A 509 -7.81 39.90 6.88
C SER A 509 -6.80 40.28 5.80
N GLN A 510 -6.83 41.51 5.30
CA GLN A 510 -5.85 42.00 4.30
C GLN A 510 -4.46 42.24 4.90
N ASP A 511 -4.36 42.39 6.22
CA ASP A 511 -3.11 42.51 6.97
C ASP A 511 -2.80 41.26 7.81
N ALA A 512 -3.23 40.08 7.34
CA ALA A 512 -3.04 38.82 8.06
C ALA A 512 -1.56 38.52 8.35
N ASP A 513 -1.27 38.12 9.58
CA ASP A 513 0.05 37.62 10.01
C ASP A 513 0.15 36.10 9.81
N VAL A 514 -1.00 35.41 9.86
CA VAL A 514 -1.14 33.96 9.69
C VAL A 514 -2.11 33.69 8.54
N VAL A 515 -1.70 32.91 7.55
CA VAL A 515 -2.55 32.48 6.44
C VAL A 515 -2.73 30.97 6.47
N VAL A 516 -3.96 30.49 6.42
CA VAL A 516 -4.28 29.07 6.29
C VAL A 516 -4.47 28.76 4.80
N ALA A 517 -3.70 27.83 4.25
CA ALA A 517 -3.80 27.38 2.86
C ALA A 517 -4.50 26.03 2.79
N THR A 518 -5.57 25.94 1.99
CA THR A 518 -6.42 24.75 1.88
C THR A 518 -6.78 24.43 0.43
N MET A 519 -7.17 23.19 0.18
CA MET A 519 -7.68 22.72 -1.11
C MET A 519 -8.88 21.81 -0.89
N GLY A 520 -9.94 21.97 -1.67
CA GLY A 520 -11.12 21.10 -1.60
C GLY A 520 -11.94 21.30 -0.33
N ASN A 521 -12.20 20.21 0.40
CA ASN A 521 -13.20 20.12 1.48
C ASN A 521 -12.90 20.96 2.72
N ALA A 522 -11.65 20.94 3.20
CA ALA A 522 -11.24 21.70 4.37
C ALA A 522 -11.59 23.19 4.26
N HIS A 523 -11.72 23.74 3.04
CA HIS A 523 -11.99 25.16 2.82
C HIS A 523 -13.22 25.69 3.56
N SER A 524 -14.37 25.02 3.46
CA SER A 524 -15.62 25.56 4.01
C SER A 524 -15.61 25.61 5.55
N LEU A 525 -15.10 24.55 6.20
CA LEU A 525 -14.95 24.51 7.66
C LEU A 525 -13.94 25.55 8.15
N VAL A 526 -12.83 25.71 7.43
CA VAL A 526 -11.79 26.69 7.78
C VAL A 526 -12.26 28.12 7.57
N LEU A 527 -13.05 28.37 6.52
CA LEU A 527 -13.67 29.67 6.28
C LEU A 527 -14.66 29.99 7.40
N GLU A 528 -15.46 29.02 7.83
CA GLU A 528 -16.38 29.19 8.98
C GLU A 528 -15.61 29.50 10.28
N ALA A 529 -14.53 28.77 10.55
CA ALA A 529 -13.65 29.03 11.70
C ALA A 529 -12.97 30.41 11.62
N ILE A 530 -12.54 30.87 10.44
CA ILE A 530 -11.96 32.22 10.29
C ILE A 530 -13.03 33.30 10.44
N ASN A 531 -14.25 33.05 9.98
CA ASN A 531 -15.37 33.97 10.16
C ASN A 531 -15.79 34.10 11.63
N SER A 532 -15.76 33.01 12.43
CA SER A 532 -16.02 33.11 13.88
C SER A 532 -14.97 33.96 14.59
N LEU A 533 -13.73 33.92 14.12
CA LEU A 533 -12.62 34.73 14.62
C LEU A 533 -12.66 36.20 14.15
N SER A 534 -13.53 36.58 13.22
CA SER A 534 -13.62 37.96 12.71
C SER A 534 -14.07 38.99 13.76
N SER A 535 -14.63 38.53 14.89
CA SER A 535 -14.99 39.36 16.04
C SER A 535 -13.83 39.60 17.02
N THR A 536 -12.68 38.97 16.79
CA THR A 536 -11.46 39.09 17.60
C THR A 536 -10.41 39.94 16.88
N ASP A 537 -9.34 40.36 17.57
CA ASP A 537 -8.19 41.06 16.95
C ASP A 537 -7.29 40.12 16.11
N ALA A 538 -7.76 38.92 15.76
CA ALA A 538 -6.99 37.92 15.05
C ALA A 538 -6.75 38.29 13.58
N LYS A 539 -5.48 38.43 13.21
CA LYS A 539 -5.05 38.73 11.85
C LYS A 539 -4.84 37.44 11.05
N VAL A 540 -5.94 36.77 10.72
CA VAL A 540 -5.92 35.48 10.01
C VAL A 540 -6.51 35.60 8.61
N GLY A 541 -5.85 34.97 7.64
CA GLY A 541 -6.28 34.84 6.25
C GLY A 541 -6.51 33.40 5.84
N LEU A 542 -7.26 33.20 4.76
CA LEU A 542 -7.51 31.92 4.10
C LEU A 542 -7.11 32.01 2.64
N LEU A 543 -6.30 31.06 2.18
CA LEU A 543 -5.94 30.90 0.79
C LEU A 543 -6.51 29.58 0.25
N ASN A 544 -7.43 29.69 -0.72
CA ASN A 544 -8.05 28.56 -1.41
C ASN A 544 -7.31 28.24 -2.70
N LEU A 545 -6.81 27.01 -2.81
CA LEU A 545 -6.11 26.50 -3.98
C LEU A 545 -7.15 25.84 -4.91
N ARG A 546 -7.52 26.51 -6.01
CA ARG A 546 -8.45 25.98 -7.04
C ARG A 546 -7.74 25.35 -8.22
N LEU A 547 -6.52 25.80 -8.54
CA LEU A 547 -5.64 25.19 -9.52
C LEU A 547 -4.40 24.63 -8.80
N TYR A 548 -4.29 23.30 -8.77
CA TYR A 548 -3.12 22.62 -8.18
C TYR A 548 -2.11 22.19 -9.25
N CYS A 549 -2.56 21.75 -10.42
CA CYS A 549 -1.69 21.38 -11.53
C CYS A 549 -2.21 21.95 -12.86
N PRO A 550 -1.38 22.62 -13.68
CA PRO A 550 0.01 23.00 -13.41
C PRO A 550 0.14 23.98 -12.23
N TRP A 551 1.22 23.87 -11.46
CA TRP A 551 1.46 24.74 -10.30
C TRP A 551 2.10 26.07 -10.72
N ASP A 552 1.58 27.19 -10.20
CA ASP A 552 2.07 28.54 -10.49
C ASP A 552 2.51 29.27 -9.22
N ILE A 553 3.83 29.31 -9.02
CA ILE A 553 4.48 29.95 -7.89
C ILE A 553 4.18 31.46 -7.84
N HIS A 554 4.20 32.14 -9.00
CA HIS A 554 4.10 33.59 -9.02
C HIS A 554 2.72 34.05 -8.55
N ASN A 555 1.66 33.42 -9.08
CA ASN A 555 0.30 33.74 -8.68
C ASN A 555 0.00 33.26 -7.25
N PHE A 556 0.53 32.12 -6.83
CA PHE A 556 0.38 31.64 -5.44
C PHE A 556 0.95 32.66 -4.45
N VAL A 557 2.19 33.10 -4.69
CA VAL A 557 2.89 34.02 -3.80
C VAL A 557 2.28 35.42 -3.84
N SER A 558 1.81 35.86 -5.01
CA SER A 558 1.13 37.16 -5.16
C SER A 558 -0.21 37.23 -4.42
N ALA A 559 -0.86 36.09 -4.21
CA ALA A 559 -2.10 36.00 -3.44
C ALA A 559 -1.88 36.09 -1.92
N LEU A 560 -0.63 35.98 -1.43
CA LEU A 560 -0.31 36.12 -0.01
C LEU A 560 -0.19 37.60 0.40
N PRO A 561 -0.79 38.03 1.53
CA PRO A 561 -0.64 39.38 2.07
C PRO A 561 0.81 39.73 2.34
N SER A 562 1.18 41.00 2.14
CA SER A 562 2.54 41.47 2.42
C SER A 562 2.98 41.29 3.88
N SER A 563 2.03 41.31 4.82
CA SER A 563 2.26 41.14 6.27
C SER A 563 2.46 39.70 6.74
N VAL A 564 2.22 38.69 5.88
CA VAL A 564 2.23 37.29 6.31
C VAL A 564 3.59 36.91 6.89
N SER A 565 3.56 36.26 8.05
CA SER A 565 4.74 35.71 8.73
C SER A 565 4.68 34.19 8.85
N ARG A 566 3.48 33.61 8.74
CA ARG A 566 3.24 32.16 8.81
C ARG A 566 2.18 31.71 7.80
N VAL A 567 2.45 30.62 7.09
CA VAL A 567 1.49 29.89 6.25
C VAL A 567 1.27 28.49 6.83
N ILE A 568 0.04 28.17 7.18
CA ILE A 568 -0.38 26.86 7.69
C ILE A 568 -0.99 26.08 6.54
N VAL A 569 -0.42 24.93 6.19
CA VAL A 569 -0.98 24.04 5.16
C VAL A 569 -1.83 22.98 5.84
N LEU A 570 -3.13 22.94 5.52
CA LEU A 570 -4.02 21.91 6.03
C LEU A 570 -4.11 20.75 5.04
N GLY A 571 -3.62 19.58 5.44
CA GLY A 571 -3.72 18.35 4.67
C GLY A 571 -4.81 17.42 5.20
N GLU A 572 -5.32 16.55 4.32
CA GLU A 572 -6.31 15.51 4.64
C GLU A 572 -5.71 14.13 4.35
N ASN A 573 -5.04 13.53 5.34
CA ASN A 573 -4.31 12.27 5.17
C ASN A 573 -4.51 11.29 6.34
N GLU A 574 -5.20 10.18 6.07
CA GLU A 574 -5.45 9.07 7.01
C GLU A 574 -4.16 8.48 7.60
N SER A 575 -3.11 8.34 6.78
CA SER A 575 -1.85 7.68 7.16
C SER A 575 -0.97 8.47 8.14
N THR A 576 -1.38 9.68 8.52
CA THR A 576 -0.69 10.47 9.55
C THR A 576 -1.29 10.25 10.94
N GLY A 577 -2.56 9.82 11.04
CA GLY A 577 -3.24 9.51 12.31
C GLY A 577 -2.93 8.13 12.88
N SER A 578 -2.48 7.19 12.02
CA SER A 578 -1.97 5.88 12.45
C SER A 578 -0.61 5.63 11.78
N LEU A 579 0.46 5.69 12.58
CA LEU A 579 1.86 5.45 12.19
C LEU A 579 2.52 6.51 11.28
N GLY A 580 2.98 7.62 11.88
CA GLY A 580 4.32 8.18 11.63
C GLY A 580 4.72 8.58 10.20
N SER A 581 3.78 8.92 9.32
CA SER A 581 4.14 9.61 8.07
C SER A 581 4.51 11.07 8.37
N SER A 582 5.72 11.47 7.98
CA SER A 582 6.22 12.84 8.22
C SER A 582 5.39 13.85 7.42
N PRO A 583 5.08 15.04 7.98
CA PRO A 583 4.49 16.17 7.25
C PRO A 583 5.17 16.49 5.90
N ARG A 584 6.45 16.13 5.76
CA ARG A 584 7.29 16.34 4.57
C ARG A 584 6.96 15.44 3.39
N ALA A 585 6.10 14.44 3.57
CA ALA A 585 5.63 13.58 2.49
C ALA A 585 4.34 14.11 1.83
N ASP A 586 3.67 15.10 2.43
CA ASP A 586 2.45 15.65 1.85
C ASP A 586 2.77 16.55 0.63
N PRO A 587 2.23 16.23 -0.56
CA PRO A 587 2.52 16.99 -1.79
C PRO A 587 2.14 18.48 -1.70
N LEU A 588 1.04 18.80 -1.02
CA LEU A 588 0.53 20.16 -0.88
C LEU A 588 1.47 21.00 -0.02
N TYR A 589 1.92 20.44 1.10
CA TYR A 589 2.88 21.11 2.00
C TYR A 589 4.21 21.40 1.30
N VAL A 590 4.74 20.43 0.55
CA VAL A 590 6.00 20.58 -0.18
C VAL A 590 5.89 21.68 -1.24
N ASP A 591 4.83 21.68 -2.04
CA ASP A 591 4.67 22.63 -3.15
C ASP A 591 4.46 24.07 -2.62
N ILE A 592 3.68 24.24 -1.56
CA ILE A 592 3.47 25.55 -0.90
C ILE A 592 4.76 26.05 -0.24
N SER A 593 5.41 25.23 0.58
CA SER A 593 6.61 25.64 1.31
C SER A 593 7.72 26.06 0.37
N THR A 594 7.88 25.32 -0.73
CA THR A 594 8.86 25.65 -1.77
C THR A 594 8.49 26.97 -2.48
N SER A 595 7.21 27.21 -2.74
CA SER A 595 6.74 28.43 -3.41
C SER A 595 7.02 29.68 -2.58
N VAL A 596 6.73 29.62 -1.27
CA VAL A 596 7.05 30.70 -0.33
C VAL A 596 8.56 31.00 -0.33
N LEU A 597 9.39 29.95 -0.26
CA LEU A 597 10.85 30.11 -0.24
C LEU A 597 11.39 30.79 -1.51
N ILE A 598 10.83 30.48 -2.68
CA ILE A 598 11.31 31.02 -3.96
C ILE A 598 10.77 32.41 -4.23
N GLY A 599 9.47 32.61 -4.01
CA GLY A 599 8.82 33.87 -4.39
C GLY A 599 9.00 34.98 -3.36
N ARG A 600 9.17 34.64 -2.06
CA ARG A 600 9.35 35.62 -0.96
C ARG A 600 10.47 35.23 0.03
N PRO A 601 11.71 34.96 -0.45
CA PRO A 601 12.81 34.52 0.42
C PRO A 601 13.22 35.56 1.49
N ALA A 602 13.05 36.86 1.19
CA ALA A 602 13.44 37.95 2.09
C ALA A 602 12.52 38.09 3.31
N ASP A 603 11.31 37.54 3.23
CA ASP A 603 10.24 37.79 4.20
C ASP A 603 10.25 36.77 5.35
N ASN A 604 11.09 35.73 5.25
CA ASN A 604 11.29 34.69 6.27
C ASN A 604 9.98 34.08 6.80
N ILE A 605 9.02 33.90 5.89
CA ILE A 605 7.69 33.36 6.18
C ILE A 605 7.84 31.89 6.61
N LYS A 606 7.33 31.56 7.80
CA LYS A 606 7.33 30.18 8.33
C LYS A 606 6.23 29.36 7.66
N THR A 607 6.48 28.09 7.35
CA THR A 607 5.44 27.16 6.86
C THR A 607 5.25 25.98 7.82
N SER A 608 4.01 25.74 8.24
CA SER A 608 3.63 24.59 9.07
C SER A 608 2.63 23.70 8.33
N TYR A 609 2.52 22.45 8.76
CA TYR A 609 1.57 21.49 8.23
C TYR A 609 0.71 20.97 9.39
N GLU A 610 -0.58 20.86 9.15
CA GLU A 610 -1.52 20.29 10.10
C GLU A 610 -2.41 19.30 9.37
N ASN A 611 -2.58 18.10 9.93
CA ASN A 611 -3.50 17.12 9.38
C ASN A 611 -4.89 17.33 10.00
N VAL A 612 -5.88 17.66 9.17
CA VAL A 612 -7.26 17.87 9.60
C VAL A 612 -8.15 16.65 9.37
N TYR A 613 -7.55 15.49 9.09
CA TYR A 613 -8.29 14.24 8.89
C TYR A 613 -9.15 13.89 10.10
N GLY A 614 -10.47 13.95 9.94
CA GLY A 614 -11.43 13.62 11.00
C GLY A 614 -11.69 14.74 12.01
N LEU A 615 -11.15 15.95 11.81
CA LEU A 615 -11.40 17.09 12.70
C LEU A 615 -12.72 17.80 12.37
N GLY A 616 -13.44 18.25 13.40
CA GLY A 616 -14.62 19.08 13.28
C GLY A 616 -14.29 20.58 13.28
N LEU A 617 -15.33 21.41 13.17
CA LEU A 617 -15.20 22.88 13.17
C LEU A 617 -14.51 23.40 14.45
N PHE A 618 -14.84 22.81 15.60
CA PHE A 618 -14.30 23.23 16.90
C PHE A 618 -12.79 22.98 17.01
N GLU A 619 -12.33 21.80 16.58
CA GLU A 619 -10.92 21.43 16.59
C GLU A 619 -10.12 22.30 15.60
N ILE A 620 -10.68 22.55 14.41
CA ILE A 620 -10.07 23.44 13.41
C ILE A 620 -9.98 24.88 13.94
N GLU A 621 -11.02 25.39 14.60
CA GLU A 621 -10.98 26.73 15.20
C GLU A 621 -9.90 26.82 16.27
N ASN A 622 -9.84 25.87 17.20
CA ASN A 622 -8.81 25.85 18.24
C ASN A 622 -7.38 25.74 17.67
N LEU A 623 -7.20 24.98 16.60
CA LEU A 623 -5.93 24.89 15.88
C LEU A 623 -5.52 26.26 15.31
N ILE A 624 -6.44 26.98 14.66
CA ILE A 624 -6.18 28.32 14.12
C ILE A 624 -5.90 29.31 15.25
N ARG A 625 -6.67 29.27 16.36
CA ARG A 625 -6.46 30.10 17.55
C ARG A 625 -5.06 29.91 18.14
N GLY A 626 -4.60 28.66 18.25
CA GLY A 626 -3.27 28.33 18.75
C GLY A 626 -2.14 28.92 17.90
N HIS A 627 -2.24 28.84 16.57
CA HIS A 627 -1.25 29.44 15.67
C HIS A 627 -1.31 30.97 15.61
N ALA A 628 -2.49 31.55 15.84
CA ALA A 628 -2.72 32.99 15.94
C ALA A 628 -2.37 33.58 17.32
N GLY A 629 -1.97 32.75 18.29
CA GLY A 629 -1.62 33.20 19.65
C GLY A 629 -2.80 33.66 20.49
N LEU A 630 -4.00 33.16 20.20
CA LEU A 630 -5.22 33.40 20.98
C LEU A 630 -5.41 32.29 22.02
N ASP A 631 -6.17 32.59 23.08
CA ASP A 631 -6.61 31.57 24.04
C ASP A 631 -7.37 30.44 23.34
N LEU A 632 -7.39 29.23 23.90
CA LEU A 632 -8.17 28.11 23.35
C LEU A 632 -9.62 28.14 23.89
N ILE A 633 -10.57 27.58 23.14
CA ILE A 633 -11.96 27.43 23.60
C ILE A 633 -12.01 26.18 24.47
N GLU A 634 -12.43 26.30 25.73
CA GLU A 634 -12.69 25.16 26.58
C GLU A 634 -14.01 24.47 26.17
N PRO A 635 -14.05 23.13 26.12
CA PRO A 635 -15.26 22.42 25.76
C PRO A 635 -16.37 22.67 26.80
N ILE A 636 -17.59 22.98 26.33
CA ILE A 636 -18.77 23.04 27.18
C ILE A 636 -19.12 21.61 27.58
N SER A 637 -18.86 21.25 28.83
CA SER A 637 -19.15 19.92 29.37
C SER A 637 -20.64 19.61 29.32
N ASN A 638 -21.04 18.62 28.52
CA ASN A 638 -22.26 17.84 28.73
C ASN A 638 -21.89 16.35 28.53
N ASP A 639 -21.86 15.65 29.66
CA ASP A 639 -21.90 14.19 29.89
C ASP A 639 -20.94 13.22 29.16
N GLU A 640 -20.02 12.70 29.99
CA GLU A 640 -19.51 11.31 30.13
C GLU A 640 -19.58 10.35 28.91
N ASN A 641 -18.47 10.26 28.15
CA ASN A 641 -17.64 9.05 28.02
C ASN A 641 -16.64 9.19 26.86
N GLU A 642 -15.35 9.23 27.21
CA GLU A 642 -14.20 8.55 26.60
C GLU A 642 -12.94 9.42 26.74
N LYS A 643 -12.03 8.96 27.61
CA LYS A 643 -10.69 9.50 27.73
C LYS A 643 -9.83 8.89 26.62
N ALA A 644 -9.42 9.70 25.66
CA ALA A 644 -8.21 9.47 24.89
C ALA A 644 -7.09 10.36 25.45
N GLU A 645 -5.98 9.75 25.83
CA GLU A 645 -4.75 10.44 26.22
C GLU A 645 -4.07 10.99 24.96
N GLU A 646 -4.05 12.32 24.79
CA GLU A 646 -3.22 12.98 23.79
C GLU A 646 -1.80 13.20 24.33
N GLU A 647 -0.85 12.40 23.85
CA GLU A 647 0.57 12.70 23.94
C GLU A 647 0.90 13.93 23.09
N LYS A 648 1.08 15.09 23.74
CA LYS A 648 1.75 16.24 23.14
C LYS A 648 3.21 15.88 22.84
N THR A 649 3.48 15.50 21.61
CA THR A 649 4.84 15.48 21.06
C THR A 649 5.23 16.90 20.67
N SER A 650 6.12 17.51 21.45
CA SER A 650 6.81 18.73 21.03
C SER A 650 7.79 18.38 19.91
N GLU A 651 7.36 18.50 18.66
CA GLU A 651 8.28 18.48 17.52
C GLU A 651 9.11 19.78 17.54
N GLU A 652 10.44 19.65 17.65
CA GLU A 652 11.35 20.79 17.46
C GLU A 652 11.23 21.31 16.02
N GLU A 653 10.92 22.61 15.90
CA GLU A 653 10.85 23.34 14.63
C GLU A 653 12.16 23.21 13.84
N PRO A 654 12.14 22.74 12.57
CA PRO A 654 13.34 22.75 11.75
C PRO A 654 13.72 24.20 11.41
N GLN A 655 14.85 24.67 11.94
CA GLN A 655 15.44 25.93 11.51
C GLN A 655 16.07 25.77 10.13
N LEU A 656 15.57 26.54 9.15
CA LEU A 656 16.08 26.55 7.78
C LEU A 656 17.54 27.05 7.73
N PRO A 657 18.43 26.41 6.96
CA PRO A 657 19.80 26.88 6.80
C PRO A 657 19.82 28.26 6.16
N LYS A 658 20.51 29.22 6.80
CA LYS A 658 20.93 30.46 6.13
C LYS A 658 22.17 30.12 5.30
N ASP A 659 22.07 30.10 3.96
CA ASP A 659 23.29 30.23 3.15
C ASP A 659 23.11 30.89 1.77
N ASN A 660 24.16 31.64 1.43
CA ASN A 660 24.37 32.55 0.34
C ASN A 660 24.91 31.81 -0.90
N GLY A 661 24.05 31.33 -1.79
CA GLY A 661 24.52 30.74 -3.06
C GLY A 661 23.39 30.34 -4.01
N LYS A 662 23.45 30.87 -5.23
CA LYS A 662 22.45 30.78 -6.31
C LYS A 662 21.65 29.48 -6.34
N ILE A 663 20.37 29.59 -5.99
CA ILE A 663 19.35 28.57 -6.22
C ILE A 663 18.64 28.94 -7.53
N GLU A 664 18.63 28.03 -8.51
CA GLU A 664 18.14 28.35 -9.86
C GLU A 664 16.77 27.72 -10.22
N THR A 665 16.24 26.72 -9.48
CA THR A 665 14.93 26.09 -9.81
C THR A 665 14.13 25.54 -8.61
N LEU A 666 12.78 25.44 -8.75
CA LEU A 666 11.83 24.83 -7.79
C LEU A 666 12.17 23.39 -7.43
N PHE A 667 12.59 22.61 -8.42
CA PHE A 667 12.93 21.20 -8.26
C PHE A 667 14.13 20.98 -7.32
N GLU A 668 15.15 21.85 -7.37
CA GLU A 668 16.34 21.73 -6.50
C GLU A 668 16.02 22.00 -5.01
N ILE A 669 15.08 22.89 -4.71
CA ILE A 669 14.63 23.13 -3.33
C ILE A 669 13.77 21.97 -2.85
N GLN A 670 12.82 21.49 -3.66
CA GLN A 670 12.02 20.31 -3.33
C GLN A 670 12.93 19.10 -3.04
N LYS A 671 13.98 18.92 -3.84
CA LYS A 671 14.98 17.87 -3.64
C LYS A 671 15.72 18.03 -2.30
N ARG A 672 16.08 19.25 -1.89
CA ARG A 672 16.71 19.50 -0.58
C ARG A 672 15.75 19.32 0.60
N LEU A 673 14.49 19.70 0.45
CA LEU A 673 13.45 19.54 1.48
C LEU A 673 13.07 18.07 1.71
N VAL A 674 12.96 17.29 0.62
CA VAL A 674 12.56 15.88 0.67
C VAL A 674 13.75 14.95 0.97
N PHE A 675 14.99 15.33 0.60
CA PHE A 675 16.21 14.53 0.78
C PHE A 675 17.26 15.25 1.61
N ALA A 676 16.87 15.77 2.76
CA ALA A 676 17.73 16.56 3.60
C ALA A 676 19.06 15.86 3.95
N GLU A 677 19.04 14.53 4.08
CA GLU A 677 20.21 13.69 4.37
C GLU A 677 21.25 13.69 3.25
N ALA A 678 20.82 13.83 2.00
CA ALA A 678 21.70 13.87 0.83
C ALA A 678 22.37 15.25 0.63
N TYR A 679 21.85 16.29 1.27
CA TYR A 679 22.29 17.69 1.12
C TYR A 679 22.87 18.30 2.41
N GLY A 680 23.16 17.48 3.42
CA GLY A 680 23.81 17.93 4.66
C GLY A 680 22.91 18.69 5.64
N SER A 681 21.59 18.63 5.44
CA SER A 681 20.59 19.13 6.39
C SER A 681 20.09 17.98 7.26
N SER A 682 20.08 18.15 8.59
CA SER A 682 19.72 17.08 9.52
C SER A 682 18.22 16.83 9.49
N LEU A 683 17.76 15.69 8.96
CA LEU A 683 16.43 15.14 9.20
C LEU A 683 16.50 13.61 9.22
N SER A 684 15.74 13.00 10.13
CA SER A 684 15.72 11.56 10.37
C SER A 684 14.90 10.80 9.33
N THR A 685 15.45 9.70 8.83
CA THR A 685 14.73 8.70 8.03
C THR A 685 13.90 7.77 8.90
N ASN A 686 12.66 7.44 8.50
CA ASN A 686 11.89 6.35 9.09
C ASN A 686 11.42 5.33 8.04
N SER A 687 11.44 4.06 8.43
CA SER A 687 10.67 2.97 7.82
C SER A 687 10.36 1.92 8.89
N GLY A 688 9.08 1.75 9.21
CA GLY A 688 8.42 0.54 9.72
C GLY A 688 9.09 -0.33 10.81
N HIS A 689 8.45 -0.34 11.98
CA HIS A 689 8.52 -1.36 13.04
C HIS A 689 9.87 -1.55 13.76
N GLU A 690 10.34 -0.50 14.43
CA GLU A 690 11.16 -0.48 15.67
C GLU A 690 11.59 0.98 15.89
N LYS A 691 11.69 1.46 17.13
CA LYS A 691 12.13 2.84 17.40
C LYS A 691 13.59 3.00 16.96
N THR A 692 13.86 3.90 16.01
CA THR A 692 15.18 4.17 15.47
C THR A 692 15.85 5.35 16.17
N TYR A 693 17.18 5.38 16.16
CA TYR A 693 17.99 6.45 16.72
C TYR A 693 19.13 6.80 15.75
N GLN A 694 19.59 8.06 15.77
CA GLN A 694 20.81 8.48 15.09
C GLN A 694 21.92 8.66 16.12
N ILE A 695 23.03 7.95 15.94
CA ILE A 695 24.22 8.02 16.81
C ILE A 695 25.46 8.34 15.96
N LYS A 696 26.53 8.85 16.56
CA LYS A 696 27.73 9.28 15.83
C LYS A 696 28.92 8.39 16.13
N VAL A 697 29.78 8.12 15.15
CA VAL A 697 31.03 7.40 15.41
C VAL A 697 31.95 8.27 16.25
N ARG A 698 32.33 7.77 17.43
CA ARG A 698 33.28 8.41 18.35
C ARG A 698 34.69 7.85 18.16
N GLU A 699 34.82 6.53 18.03
CA GLU A 699 36.10 5.84 17.79
C GLU A 699 35.92 4.69 16.81
N PHE A 700 36.91 4.49 15.95
CA PHE A 700 37.05 3.27 15.14
C PHE A 700 38.49 2.74 15.29
N ARG A 701 38.64 1.52 15.80
CA ARG A 701 39.97 0.95 16.08
C ARG A 701 40.06 -0.51 15.65
N ARG A 702 41.03 -0.83 14.79
CA ARG A 702 41.37 -2.21 14.47
C ARG A 702 42.04 -2.87 15.68
N LEU A 703 41.57 -4.07 16.06
CA LEU A 703 42.09 -4.87 17.18
C LEU A 703 43.06 -5.98 16.74
N THR A 704 43.16 -6.21 15.44
CA THR A 704 44.05 -7.20 14.81
C THR A 704 45.24 -6.50 14.15
N PRO A 705 46.43 -7.11 14.09
CA PRO A 705 47.55 -6.53 13.35
C PRO A 705 47.22 -6.30 11.87
N ASP A 706 47.79 -5.26 11.26
CA ASP A 706 47.55 -4.96 9.84
C ASP A 706 48.05 -6.04 8.89
N THR A 707 49.06 -6.80 9.33
CA THR A 707 49.60 -7.96 8.62
C THR A 707 48.71 -9.19 8.68
N TYR A 708 47.67 -9.18 9.51
CA TYR A 708 46.75 -10.30 9.68
C TYR A 708 45.57 -10.19 8.71
N ASP A 709 45.16 -11.34 8.15
CA ASP A 709 44.18 -11.42 7.07
C ASP A 709 42.78 -10.99 7.51
N ARG A 710 42.38 -11.35 8.74
CA ARG A 710 41.09 -10.95 9.30
C ARG A 710 41.18 -9.59 9.98
N ASN A 711 40.22 -8.72 9.66
CA ASN A 711 40.06 -7.45 10.34
C ASN A 711 38.97 -7.57 11.40
N VAL A 712 39.36 -7.70 12.66
CA VAL A 712 38.48 -7.50 13.81
C VAL A 712 38.72 -6.09 14.35
N PHE A 713 37.65 -5.35 14.58
CA PHE A 713 37.69 -3.94 14.98
C PHE A 713 36.65 -3.63 16.06
N HIS A 714 36.97 -2.61 16.85
CA HIS A 714 36.14 -1.95 17.83
C HIS A 714 35.53 -0.70 17.20
N VAL A 715 34.25 -0.43 17.48
CA VAL A 715 33.59 0.84 17.13
C VAL A 715 32.90 1.36 18.38
N ASP A 716 33.19 2.61 18.74
CA ASP A 716 32.48 3.36 19.78
C ASP A 716 31.57 4.38 19.10
N PHE A 717 30.31 4.40 19.50
CA PHE A 717 29.35 5.40 19.07
C PHE A 717 28.96 6.31 20.23
N ASP A 718 29.01 7.62 19.98
CA ASP A 718 28.46 8.66 20.83
C ASP A 718 26.92 8.63 20.80
N THR A 719 26.32 8.47 21.96
CA THR A 719 24.85 8.45 22.15
C THR A 719 24.34 9.73 22.81
N SER A 720 25.21 10.69 23.13
CA SER A 720 24.81 11.96 23.75
C SER A 720 23.76 12.69 22.92
N ASN A 721 22.73 13.22 23.59
CA ASN A 721 21.61 13.95 22.97
C ASN A 721 20.77 13.15 21.94
N SER A 722 20.93 11.82 21.85
CA SER A 722 20.15 11.00 20.90
C SER A 722 18.89 10.38 21.50
N GLY A 723 18.75 10.41 22.83
CA GLY A 723 17.70 9.67 23.55
C GLY A 723 17.87 8.14 23.52
N PHE A 724 18.94 7.63 22.90
CA PHE A 724 19.28 6.21 22.83
C PHE A 724 19.63 5.68 24.22
N LYS A 725 18.98 4.58 24.61
CA LYS A 725 19.27 3.84 25.84
C LYS A 725 19.30 2.36 25.54
N TYR A 726 20.13 1.63 26.28
CA TYR A 726 20.26 0.19 26.14
C TYR A 726 20.57 -0.46 27.49
N GLU A 727 20.20 -1.72 27.62
CA GLU A 727 20.44 -2.54 28.80
C GLU A 727 21.55 -3.57 28.55
N ILE A 728 22.08 -4.11 29.66
CA ILE A 728 23.10 -5.15 29.60
C ILE A 728 22.56 -6.39 28.88
N GLY A 729 23.25 -6.79 27.81
CA GLY A 729 22.89 -7.92 26.97
C GLY A 729 22.26 -7.55 25.64
N ASP A 730 21.75 -6.32 25.49
CA ASP A 730 21.05 -5.90 24.27
C ASP A 730 21.96 -5.97 23.02
N ALA A 731 21.30 -6.06 21.87
CA ALA A 731 21.96 -5.99 20.57
C ALA A 731 21.65 -4.65 19.87
N LEU A 732 22.67 -4.06 19.26
CA LEU A 732 22.53 -2.88 18.41
C LEU A 732 22.21 -3.32 16.98
N GLY A 733 21.03 -2.97 16.47
CA GLY A 733 20.65 -3.15 15.08
C GLY A 733 21.19 -1.99 14.24
N VAL A 734 22.19 -2.22 13.39
CA VAL A 734 22.76 -1.19 12.52
C VAL A 734 22.17 -1.28 11.11
N PHE A 735 21.60 -0.18 10.61
CA PHE A 735 21.17 -0.07 9.21
C PHE A 735 22.38 0.20 8.32
N GLY A 736 22.92 -0.86 7.70
CA GLY A 736 24.05 -0.75 6.79
C GLY A 736 23.61 -0.29 5.40
N HIS A 737 24.38 0.59 4.76
CA HIS A 737 24.12 1.01 3.39
C HIS A 737 24.84 0.13 2.37
N ASN A 738 24.29 0.06 1.16
CA ASN A 738 25.00 -0.50 0.01
C ASN A 738 26.23 0.36 -0.31
N ASP A 739 27.25 -0.27 -0.88
CA ASP A 739 28.45 0.43 -1.31
C ASP A 739 28.09 1.49 -2.38
N PRO A 740 28.41 2.78 -2.16
CA PRO A 740 28.02 3.83 -3.10
C PRO A 740 28.57 3.58 -4.52
N LYS A 741 29.78 3.03 -4.65
CA LYS A 741 30.36 2.75 -5.99
C LYS A 741 29.64 1.60 -6.68
N ALA A 742 29.25 0.56 -5.95
CA ALA A 742 28.43 -0.53 -6.48
C ALA A 742 27.03 -0.05 -6.87
N ALA A 743 26.40 0.78 -6.04
CA ALA A 743 25.10 1.40 -6.33
C ALA A 743 25.15 2.25 -7.61
N GLU A 744 26.17 3.11 -7.77
CA GLU A 744 26.36 3.89 -8.99
C GLU A 744 26.58 3.02 -10.23
N LYS A 745 27.37 1.95 -10.09
CA LYS A 745 27.59 1.00 -11.19
C LYS A 745 26.27 0.36 -11.61
N PHE A 746 25.45 -0.07 -10.65
CA PHE A 746 24.14 -0.66 -10.93
C PHE A 746 23.19 0.35 -11.59
N ILE A 747 23.07 1.57 -11.05
CA ILE A 747 22.22 2.64 -11.60
C ILE A 747 22.56 2.91 -13.07
N ARG A 748 23.86 3.04 -13.39
CA ARG A 748 24.32 3.24 -14.77
C ARG A 748 24.07 2.02 -15.65
N GLY A 749 24.37 0.81 -15.17
CA GLY A 749 24.16 -0.45 -15.90
C GLY A 749 22.68 -0.78 -16.13
N TYR A 750 21.80 -0.27 -15.27
CA TYR A 750 20.36 -0.40 -15.38
C TYR A 750 19.69 0.78 -16.13
N ASN A 751 20.48 1.76 -16.58
CA ASN A 751 20.04 2.96 -17.29
C ASN A 751 18.96 3.75 -16.54
N LEU A 752 19.19 3.95 -15.24
CA LEU A 752 18.31 4.76 -14.38
C LEU A 752 18.89 6.16 -14.21
N ASP A 753 18.01 7.16 -14.12
CA ASP A 753 18.38 8.50 -13.68
C ASP A 753 18.52 8.50 -12.15
N ALA A 754 19.75 8.70 -11.67
CA ALA A 754 20.08 8.66 -10.25
C ALA A 754 19.33 9.73 -9.42
N ASP A 755 19.00 10.85 -10.05
CA ASP A 755 18.42 12.03 -9.42
C ASP A 755 16.90 12.11 -9.57
N LEU A 756 16.30 11.17 -10.31
CA LEU A 756 14.85 11.04 -10.43
C LEU A 756 14.22 10.70 -9.07
N ILE A 757 13.14 11.39 -8.75
CA ILE A 757 12.40 11.22 -7.50
C ILE A 757 11.25 10.24 -7.71
N VAL A 758 11.16 9.23 -6.84
CA VAL A 758 10.17 8.16 -6.94
C VAL A 758 9.48 7.95 -5.60
N THR A 759 8.16 7.99 -5.64
CA THR A 759 7.27 7.69 -4.52
C THR A 759 6.75 6.26 -4.63
N SER A 760 6.85 5.48 -3.56
CA SER A 760 6.33 4.12 -3.43
C SER A 760 5.32 4.04 -2.28
N TYR A 761 4.26 3.24 -2.47
CA TYR A 761 3.16 3.04 -1.51
C TYR A 761 3.14 1.62 -0.94
N LYS A 762 4.30 1.14 -0.48
CA LYS A 762 4.47 -0.24 -0.01
C LYS A 762 4.05 -0.34 1.46
N ASP A 763 3.33 -1.41 1.81
CA ASP A 763 2.89 -1.71 3.18
C ASP A 763 2.05 -0.60 3.85
N GLY A 764 1.24 0.14 3.06
CA GLY A 764 0.33 1.17 3.57
C GLY A 764 1.00 2.52 3.89
N ALA A 765 2.31 2.65 3.71
CA ALA A 765 3.05 3.89 3.91
C ALA A 765 3.59 4.45 2.57
N SER A 766 3.51 5.77 2.39
CA SER A 766 4.17 6.44 1.26
C SER A 766 5.62 6.79 1.62
N GLN A 767 6.56 6.44 0.74
CA GLN A 767 7.97 6.83 0.85
C GLN A 767 8.42 7.46 -0.45
N THR A 768 8.96 8.67 -0.39
CA THR A 768 9.54 9.38 -1.53
C THR A 768 11.05 9.42 -1.37
N ARG A 769 11.79 8.90 -2.36
CA ARG A 769 13.27 8.87 -2.38
C ARG A 769 13.79 9.13 -3.79
N SER A 770 14.99 9.69 -3.91
CA SER A 770 15.73 9.63 -5.18
C SER A 770 16.07 8.18 -5.53
N VAL A 771 16.28 7.88 -6.82
CA VAL A 771 16.75 6.54 -7.24
C VAL A 771 18.04 6.16 -6.52
N ARG A 772 18.97 7.10 -6.39
CA ARG A 772 20.23 6.90 -5.66
C ARG A 772 19.99 6.42 -4.23
N GLN A 773 19.06 7.04 -3.51
CA GLN A 773 18.71 6.64 -2.15
C GLN A 773 17.96 5.30 -2.11
N TRP A 774 17.05 5.03 -3.05
CA TRP A 774 16.39 3.72 -3.15
C TRP A 774 17.41 2.59 -3.27
N ILE A 775 18.38 2.73 -4.17
CA ILE A 775 19.41 1.71 -4.41
C ILE A 775 20.45 1.68 -3.29
N THR A 776 20.79 2.81 -2.67
CA THR A 776 21.88 2.87 -1.66
C THR A 776 21.41 2.51 -0.25
N GLN A 777 20.22 2.97 0.14
CA GLN A 777 19.79 3.00 1.54
C GLN A 777 18.54 2.15 1.81
N ALA A 778 17.71 1.88 0.81
CA ALA A 778 16.40 1.26 1.03
C ALA A 778 16.32 -0.18 0.53
N LEU A 779 16.82 -0.49 -0.67
CA LEU A 779 16.69 -1.83 -1.27
C LEU A 779 17.89 -2.72 -1.02
N ASP A 780 17.65 -3.97 -0.62
CA ASP A 780 18.67 -5.00 -0.47
C ASP A 780 19.08 -5.59 -1.83
N ILE A 781 19.45 -4.73 -2.78
CA ILE A 781 19.73 -5.09 -4.18
C ILE A 781 20.99 -5.97 -4.34
N PHE A 782 21.94 -5.86 -3.41
CA PHE A 782 23.13 -6.72 -3.34
C PHE A 782 22.95 -7.88 -2.34
N GLY A 783 21.73 -8.08 -1.85
CA GLY A 783 21.36 -9.20 -1.01
C GLY A 783 21.05 -10.47 -1.79
N ARG A 784 20.66 -11.52 -1.06
CA ARG A 784 20.40 -12.84 -1.61
C ARG A 784 18.95 -12.95 -2.16
N PRO A 785 18.76 -13.28 -3.45
CA PRO A 785 17.45 -13.47 -4.05
C PRO A 785 16.75 -14.73 -3.54
N SER A 786 15.46 -14.59 -3.22
CA SER A 786 14.59 -15.71 -2.83
C SER A 786 14.08 -16.46 -4.07
N LYS A 787 13.65 -17.72 -3.92
CA LYS A 787 13.00 -18.47 -5.03
C LYS A 787 11.81 -17.70 -5.63
N LYS A 788 11.05 -16.99 -4.78
CA LYS A 788 9.93 -16.13 -5.21
C LYS A 788 10.39 -15.05 -6.19
N PHE A 789 11.54 -14.44 -5.95
CA PHE A 789 12.08 -13.41 -6.83
C PHE A 789 12.44 -13.97 -8.22
N TYR A 790 13.03 -15.17 -8.32
CA TYR A 790 13.31 -15.80 -9.63
C TYR A 790 12.02 -16.03 -10.43
N THR A 791 10.96 -16.51 -9.79
CA THR A 791 9.67 -16.70 -10.43
C THR A 791 9.05 -15.38 -10.88
N GLN A 792 9.10 -14.35 -10.04
CA GLN A 792 8.59 -13.01 -10.39
C GLN A 792 9.40 -12.36 -11.51
N LEU A 793 10.73 -12.53 -11.51
CA LEU A 793 11.60 -11.94 -12.53
C LEU A 793 11.34 -12.53 -13.92
N ALA A 794 10.97 -13.82 -14.01
CA ALA A 794 10.59 -14.46 -15.26
C ALA A 794 9.40 -13.78 -15.96
N ASP A 795 8.48 -13.16 -15.22
CA ASP A 795 7.32 -12.47 -15.80
C ASP A 795 7.70 -11.15 -16.52
N TYR A 796 8.90 -10.64 -16.28
CA TYR A 796 9.44 -9.44 -16.91
C TYR A 796 10.41 -9.74 -18.06
N ALA A 797 10.70 -11.01 -18.33
CA ALA A 797 11.60 -11.44 -19.39
C ALA A 797 10.94 -11.34 -20.76
N THR A 798 11.55 -10.57 -21.66
CA THR A 798 11.11 -10.46 -23.07
C THR A 798 11.64 -11.60 -23.95
N ASP A 799 12.70 -12.28 -23.52
CA ASP A 799 13.24 -13.47 -24.15
C ASP A 799 12.72 -14.72 -23.42
N GLU A 800 11.95 -15.55 -24.13
CA GLU A 800 11.34 -16.75 -23.57
C GLU A 800 12.38 -17.76 -23.06
N ALA A 801 13.56 -17.85 -23.69
CA ALA A 801 14.61 -18.77 -23.22
C ALA A 801 15.12 -18.36 -21.83
N GLN A 802 15.24 -17.05 -21.57
CA GLN A 802 15.59 -16.52 -20.26
C GLN A 802 14.45 -16.71 -19.24
N ALA A 803 13.20 -16.50 -19.67
CA ALA A 803 12.01 -16.74 -18.84
C ALA A 803 11.93 -18.21 -18.38
N GLU A 804 12.10 -19.14 -19.32
CA GLU A 804 12.11 -20.58 -19.05
C GLU A 804 13.26 -20.97 -18.12
N LYS A 805 14.48 -20.43 -18.33
CA LYS A 805 15.61 -20.70 -17.44
C LYS A 805 15.35 -20.20 -16.02
N LEU A 806 14.81 -19.00 -15.85
CA LEU A 806 14.43 -18.43 -14.55
C LEU A 806 13.39 -19.30 -13.82
N ARG A 807 12.36 -19.77 -14.54
CA ARG A 807 11.34 -20.68 -13.99
C ARG A 807 11.95 -22.04 -13.62
N TRP A 808 12.77 -22.61 -14.51
CA TRP A 808 13.45 -23.90 -14.31
C TRP A 808 14.35 -23.90 -13.07
N LEU A 809 15.07 -22.81 -12.78
CA LEU A 809 15.89 -22.68 -11.57
C LEU A 809 15.11 -22.85 -10.26
N THR A 810 13.79 -22.71 -10.30
CA THR A 810 12.93 -22.87 -9.11
C THR A 810 12.34 -24.28 -8.96
N THR A 811 12.50 -25.16 -9.95
CA THR A 811 11.96 -26.54 -9.95
C THR A 811 12.86 -27.52 -9.21
N SER A 812 12.42 -28.78 -9.11
CA SER A 812 13.22 -29.90 -8.59
C SER A 812 14.49 -30.13 -9.40
N GLU A 813 14.39 -30.04 -10.73
CA GLU A 813 15.47 -30.29 -11.68
C GLU A 813 16.53 -29.17 -11.62
N GLY A 814 16.12 -27.92 -11.41
CA GLY A 814 17.02 -26.78 -11.23
C GLY A 814 17.57 -26.59 -9.82
N SER A 815 17.16 -27.41 -8.85
CA SER A 815 17.48 -27.25 -7.43
C SER A 815 18.99 -27.27 -7.13
N GLU A 816 19.75 -28.12 -7.82
CA GLU A 816 21.21 -28.18 -7.64
C GLU A 816 21.91 -26.92 -8.16
N GLU A 817 21.49 -26.37 -9.30
CA GLU A 817 22.04 -25.10 -9.80
C GLU A 817 21.63 -23.94 -8.88
N PHE A 818 20.40 -23.93 -8.38
CA PHE A 818 19.97 -22.93 -7.40
C PHE A 818 20.81 -22.99 -6.12
N LYS A 819 21.11 -24.19 -5.59
CA LYS A 819 22.00 -24.36 -4.44
C LYS A 819 23.42 -23.87 -4.74
N ALA A 820 23.95 -24.14 -5.93
CA ALA A 820 25.25 -23.64 -6.36
C ALA A 820 25.27 -22.10 -6.41
N ARG A 821 24.23 -21.46 -6.97
CA ARG A 821 24.09 -19.99 -6.99
C ARG A 821 23.98 -19.39 -5.59
N VAL A 822 23.29 -20.07 -4.68
CA VAL A 822 23.23 -19.72 -3.26
C VAL A 822 24.61 -19.80 -2.61
N ALA A 823 25.36 -20.87 -2.86
CA ALA A 823 26.70 -21.06 -2.33
C ALA A 823 27.69 -20.00 -2.87
N ASP A 824 27.51 -19.60 -4.14
CA ASP A 824 28.27 -18.53 -4.78
C ASP A 824 27.77 -17.13 -4.44
N THR A 825 26.76 -17.00 -3.58
CA THR A 825 26.23 -15.72 -3.09
C THR A 825 25.77 -14.77 -4.21
N VAL A 826 25.15 -15.34 -5.27
CA VAL A 826 24.54 -14.56 -6.36
C VAL A 826 23.51 -13.58 -5.77
N THR A 827 23.56 -12.32 -6.20
CA THR A 827 22.71 -11.24 -5.69
C THR A 827 21.55 -10.90 -6.63
N TYR A 828 20.60 -10.05 -6.19
CA TYR A 828 19.55 -9.53 -7.09
C TYR A 828 20.16 -8.76 -8.27
N ALA A 829 21.17 -7.93 -8.02
CA ALA A 829 21.90 -7.22 -9.06
C ALA A 829 22.59 -8.17 -10.06
N ASP A 830 23.26 -9.23 -9.57
CA ASP A 830 23.91 -10.22 -10.46
C ASP A 830 22.87 -10.92 -11.37
N LEU A 831 21.67 -11.23 -10.85
CA LEU A 831 20.60 -11.82 -11.67
C LEU A 831 20.06 -10.86 -12.73
N LEU A 832 19.89 -9.58 -12.39
CA LEU A 832 19.43 -8.56 -13.32
C LEU A 832 20.48 -8.24 -14.41
N GLU A 833 21.77 -8.42 -14.09
CA GLU A 833 22.87 -8.33 -15.06
C GLU A 833 22.95 -9.60 -15.95
N GLU A 834 22.69 -10.79 -15.40
CA GLU A 834 22.70 -12.06 -16.15
C GLU A 834 21.50 -12.19 -17.10
N PHE A 835 20.28 -11.92 -16.61
CA PHE A 835 19.04 -12.06 -17.36
C PHE A 835 18.61 -10.73 -17.96
N THR A 836 19.37 -10.25 -18.95
CA THR A 836 19.23 -8.90 -19.51
C THR A 836 17.88 -8.62 -20.15
N SER A 837 17.11 -9.64 -20.53
CA SER A 837 15.76 -9.49 -21.11
C SER A 837 14.68 -9.27 -20.05
N ALA A 838 14.97 -9.62 -18.79
CA ALA A 838 14.11 -9.46 -17.63
C ALA A 838 14.36 -8.10 -16.96
N ARG A 839 13.64 -7.08 -17.44
CA ARG A 839 13.87 -5.68 -17.04
C ARG A 839 12.64 -5.03 -16.40
N PRO A 840 12.32 -5.36 -15.13
CA PRO A 840 11.32 -4.61 -14.37
C PRO A 840 11.65 -3.11 -14.31
N SER A 841 10.63 -2.26 -14.27
CA SER A 841 10.78 -0.82 -13.99
C SER A 841 11.25 -0.59 -12.55
N LEU A 842 11.72 0.62 -12.23
CA LEU A 842 12.17 0.96 -10.88
C LEU A 842 11.06 0.77 -9.83
N ILE A 843 9.81 1.15 -10.13
CA ILE A 843 8.67 0.95 -9.22
C ILE A 843 8.46 -0.55 -8.96
N GLN A 844 8.54 -1.38 -10.01
CA GLN A 844 8.42 -2.82 -9.89
C GLN A 844 9.58 -3.40 -9.07
N LEU A 845 10.81 -2.92 -9.25
CA LEU A 845 11.96 -3.31 -8.42
C LEU A 845 11.73 -2.98 -6.94
N ILE A 846 11.18 -1.81 -6.62
CA ILE A 846 10.86 -1.42 -5.23
C ILE A 846 9.82 -2.38 -4.61
N GLU A 847 8.87 -2.88 -5.41
CA GLU A 847 7.88 -3.86 -4.95
C GLU A 847 8.48 -5.25 -4.70
N ILE A 848 9.28 -5.77 -5.64
CA ILE A 848 9.74 -7.17 -5.63
C ILE A 848 11.06 -7.39 -4.87
N VAL A 849 11.90 -6.36 -4.72
CA VAL A 849 13.15 -6.43 -3.94
C VAL A 849 12.85 -6.08 -2.47
N PRO A 850 13.35 -6.84 -1.49
CA PRO A 850 13.13 -6.53 -0.08
C PRO A 850 13.90 -5.29 0.37
N ALA A 851 13.41 -4.65 1.44
CA ALA A 851 14.12 -3.56 2.08
C ALA A 851 15.35 -4.05 2.85
N ILE A 852 16.36 -3.18 2.99
CA ILE A 852 17.51 -3.41 3.86
C ILE A 852 17.03 -3.55 5.31
N LYS A 853 17.45 -4.63 5.97
CA LYS A 853 17.15 -4.90 7.38
C LYS A 853 18.33 -4.52 8.27
N PRO A 854 18.10 -4.10 9.53
CA PRO A 854 19.19 -3.84 10.46
C PRO A 854 19.97 -5.12 10.74
N ARG A 855 21.30 -5.00 10.83
CA ARG A 855 22.18 -6.09 11.26
C ARG A 855 22.47 -5.94 12.74
N HIS A 856 22.10 -6.96 13.51
CA HIS A 856 22.29 -6.96 14.96
C HIS A 856 23.71 -7.36 15.33
N TYR A 857 24.30 -6.61 16.27
CA TYR A 857 25.57 -6.90 16.92
C TYR A 857 25.38 -6.84 18.43
N SER A 858 25.85 -7.84 19.17
CA SER A 858 25.80 -7.82 20.64
C SER A 858 26.64 -6.63 21.14
N ILE A 859 26.07 -5.84 22.05
CA ILE A 859 26.74 -4.65 22.58
C ILE A 859 27.92 -5.06 23.46
N ALA A 860 29.05 -4.37 23.31
CA ALA A 860 30.33 -4.69 23.94
C ALA A 860 30.69 -3.77 25.14
N SER A 861 29.76 -2.94 25.58
CA SER A 861 29.91 -1.98 26.69
C SER A 861 28.76 -2.05 27.69
N SER A 862 29.03 -1.75 28.97
CA SER A 862 27.99 -1.47 29.96
C SER A 862 27.52 -0.01 29.88
N SER A 863 26.21 0.22 29.88
CA SER A 863 25.62 1.57 29.91
C SER A 863 25.89 2.29 31.24
N ASN A 864 26.13 1.56 32.33
CA ASN A 864 26.51 2.15 33.61
C ASN A 864 28.00 2.56 33.65
N MET A 865 28.85 1.91 32.83
CA MET A 865 30.25 2.31 32.67
C MET A 865 30.38 3.46 31.64
N HIS A 866 29.59 3.38 30.56
CA HIS A 866 29.64 4.28 29.41
C HIS A 866 28.24 4.86 29.12
N PRO A 867 27.74 5.82 29.93
CA PRO A 867 26.36 6.31 29.82
C PRO A 867 26.05 6.99 28.48
N ASP A 868 27.05 7.66 27.89
CA ASP A 868 26.93 8.37 26.61
C ASP A 868 27.66 7.65 25.47
N SER A 869 27.82 6.32 25.56
CA SER A 869 28.40 5.55 24.45
C SER A 869 27.85 4.14 24.33
N VAL A 870 27.80 3.63 23.10
CA VAL A 870 27.56 2.22 22.81
C VAL A 870 28.69 1.67 21.95
N GLN A 871 29.29 0.56 22.38
CA GLN A 871 30.48 0.00 21.74
C GLN A 871 30.18 -1.36 21.09
N LEU A 872 30.77 -1.61 19.92
CA LEU A 872 30.67 -2.88 19.19
C LEU A 872 32.03 -3.53 19.01
N LEU A 873 32.01 -4.86 18.93
CA LEU A 873 33.14 -5.69 18.51
C LEU A 873 32.74 -6.47 17.26
N VAL A 874 33.35 -6.12 16.13
CA VAL A 874 32.91 -6.59 14.81
C VAL A 874 34.07 -7.22 14.05
N VAL A 875 33.78 -8.29 13.31
CA VAL A 875 34.71 -8.86 12.33
C VAL A 875 34.25 -8.51 10.93
N ALA A 876 35.15 -7.93 10.13
CA ALA A 876 34.91 -7.73 8.71
C ALA A 876 34.66 -9.08 8.05
N VAL A 877 33.63 -9.14 7.21
CA VAL A 877 33.27 -10.36 6.49
C VAL A 877 33.64 -10.18 5.02
N ASP A 878 34.57 -10.99 4.55
CA ASP A 878 34.93 -11.11 3.15
C ASP A 878 35.19 -12.59 2.81
N TRP A 879 34.88 -12.96 1.57
CA TRP A 879 35.06 -14.32 1.06
C TRP A 879 35.28 -14.29 -0.44
N LYS A 880 35.79 -15.40 -0.98
CA LYS A 880 35.90 -15.61 -2.43
C LYS A 880 34.79 -16.55 -2.90
N THR A 881 34.12 -16.21 -4.00
CA THR A 881 33.17 -17.10 -4.68
C THR A 881 33.88 -18.28 -5.34
N SER A 882 33.17 -19.27 -5.87
CA SER A 882 33.77 -20.37 -6.65
C SER A 882 34.61 -19.88 -7.84
N LYS A 883 34.25 -18.71 -8.39
CA LYS A 883 34.96 -18.02 -9.49
C LYS A 883 36.16 -17.19 -9.03
N GLY A 884 36.43 -17.12 -7.73
CA GLY A 884 37.53 -16.36 -7.14
C GLY A 884 37.25 -14.86 -6.93
N GLU A 885 36.02 -14.40 -7.19
CA GLU A 885 35.63 -13.00 -6.97
C GLU A 885 35.54 -12.70 -5.47
N LEU A 886 36.10 -11.56 -5.05
CA LEU A 886 36.00 -11.10 -3.68
C LEU A 886 34.63 -10.49 -3.41
N ARG A 887 33.89 -11.05 -2.44
CA ARG A 887 32.62 -10.52 -1.93
C ARG A 887 32.81 -10.10 -0.48
N THR A 888 32.00 -9.14 -0.05
CA THR A 888 32.07 -8.56 1.30
C THR A 888 30.69 -8.44 1.92
N GLY A 889 30.58 -8.60 3.23
CA GLY A 889 29.35 -8.36 3.96
C GLY A 889 28.94 -6.88 3.89
N GLN A 890 27.69 -6.60 3.54
CA GLN A 890 27.17 -5.24 3.37
C GLN A 890 27.37 -4.38 4.62
N CYS A 891 26.81 -4.78 5.76
CA CYS A 891 26.86 -3.98 6.98
C CYS A 891 28.29 -3.87 7.56
N THR A 892 29.10 -4.94 7.50
CA THR A 892 30.49 -4.87 7.99
C THR A 892 31.40 -4.04 7.08
N ARG A 893 31.15 -4.02 5.77
CA ARG A 893 31.79 -3.09 4.84
C ARG A 893 31.38 -1.64 5.13
N PHE A 894 30.09 -1.39 5.35
CA PHE A 894 29.57 -0.08 5.72
C PHE A 894 30.25 0.43 7.00
N LEU A 895 30.24 -0.34 8.08
CA LEU A 895 30.90 0.01 9.33
C LEU A 895 32.39 0.31 9.15
N LYS A 896 33.10 -0.49 8.35
CA LYS A 896 34.53 -0.29 8.05
C LYS A 896 34.80 0.98 7.22
N SER A 897 33.80 1.52 6.52
CA SER A 897 33.93 2.74 5.72
C SER A 897 33.65 4.02 6.49
N LEU A 898 33.16 3.92 7.72
CA LEU A 898 32.83 5.07 8.55
C LEU A 898 34.08 5.78 9.08
N ASN A 899 33.96 7.09 9.21
CA ASN A 899 34.93 7.95 9.87
C ASN A 899 34.35 8.49 11.18
N VAL A 900 35.24 8.94 12.07
CA VAL A 900 34.82 9.64 13.29
C VAL A 900 33.96 10.86 12.92
N GLY A 901 32.80 10.99 13.56
CA GLY A 901 31.80 12.02 13.30
C GLY A 901 30.65 11.59 12.36
N ASP A 902 30.80 10.49 11.61
CA ASP A 902 29.75 9.99 10.73
C ASP A 902 28.52 9.55 11.54
N GLN A 903 27.32 9.83 11.01
CA GLN A 903 26.05 9.42 11.61
C GLN A 903 25.64 8.02 11.16
N VAL A 904 25.08 7.25 12.09
CA VAL A 904 24.59 5.90 11.86
C VAL A 904 23.20 5.74 12.45
N THR A 905 22.30 5.19 11.65
CA THR A 905 20.95 4.84 12.08
C THR A 905 20.95 3.47 12.75
N VAL A 906 20.38 3.40 13.94
CA VAL A 906 20.37 2.19 14.77
C VAL A 906 19.01 1.89 15.39
N THR A 907 18.78 0.64 15.75
CA THR A 907 17.73 0.18 16.67
C THR A 907 18.35 -0.57 17.85
N VAL A 908 17.57 -0.72 18.92
CA VAL A 908 17.93 -1.57 20.07
C VAL A 908 17.02 -2.77 20.06
N LYS A 909 17.62 -3.96 20.14
CA LYS A 909 16.89 -5.21 20.24
C LYS A 909 17.19 -5.87 21.59
N PRO A 910 16.18 -6.06 22.46
CA PRO A 910 16.35 -6.78 23.71
C PRO A 910 16.87 -8.21 23.49
N SER A 911 17.80 -8.64 24.35
CA SER A 911 18.31 -10.02 24.37
C SER A 911 17.95 -10.77 25.66
N VAL A 912 18.06 -12.09 25.60
CA VAL A 912 18.03 -13.00 26.75
C VAL A 912 19.38 -13.07 27.47
N MET A 913 20.45 -12.48 26.91
CA MET A 913 21.79 -12.40 27.53
C MET A 913 21.82 -11.39 28.70
N LYS A 914 21.07 -11.65 29.77
CA LYS A 914 21.03 -10.80 30.96
C LYS A 914 21.88 -11.37 32.08
N LEU A 915 22.43 -10.48 32.91
CA LEU A 915 23.09 -10.88 34.16
C LEU A 915 22.06 -11.44 35.16
N PRO A 916 22.49 -12.30 36.10
CA PRO A 916 21.63 -12.72 37.20
C PRO A 916 21.17 -11.52 38.03
N GLU A 917 19.94 -11.59 38.56
CA GLU A 917 19.42 -10.56 39.49
C GLU A 917 20.28 -10.44 40.74
N ASP A 918 20.71 -11.60 41.27
CA ASP A 918 21.61 -11.68 42.42
C ASP A 918 23.06 -11.52 41.98
N ASP A 919 23.67 -10.44 42.44
CA ASP A 919 25.05 -10.12 42.15
C ASP A 919 26.05 -11.15 42.72
N GLU A 920 25.71 -11.92 43.75
CA GLU A 920 26.63 -12.91 44.32
C GLU A 920 26.67 -14.23 43.52
N ARG A 921 25.75 -14.44 42.57
CA ARG A 921 25.76 -15.65 41.75
C ARG A 921 26.95 -15.70 40.80
N PRO A 922 27.63 -16.87 40.69
CA PRO A 922 28.70 -17.06 39.71
C PRO A 922 28.19 -16.88 38.28
N ILE A 923 29.01 -16.28 37.41
CA ILE A 923 28.77 -16.24 35.97
C ILE A 923 29.91 -16.93 35.22
N ILE A 924 29.55 -17.83 34.31
CA ILE A 924 30.48 -18.59 33.47
C ILE A 924 30.20 -18.21 32.02
N MET A 925 31.20 -17.66 31.36
CA MET A 925 31.09 -17.07 30.03
C MET A 925 32.03 -17.80 29.08
N ALA A 926 31.53 -18.19 27.91
CA ALA A 926 32.29 -18.86 26.86
C ALA A 926 32.18 -18.03 25.57
N GLY A 927 33.26 -17.31 25.23
CA GLY A 927 33.29 -16.36 24.11
C GLY A 927 34.31 -16.74 23.05
N LEU A 928 33.86 -16.89 21.80
CA LEU A 928 34.74 -17.22 20.67
C LEU A 928 34.89 -16.02 19.73
N GLY A 929 36.10 -15.49 19.63
CA GLY A 929 36.40 -14.30 18.81
C GLY A 929 35.48 -13.13 19.16
N THR A 930 34.65 -12.69 18.21
CA THR A 930 33.69 -11.60 18.42
C THR A 930 32.58 -11.93 19.42
N GLY A 931 32.38 -13.21 19.76
CA GLY A 931 31.50 -13.61 20.87
C GLY A 931 31.97 -13.10 22.24
N MET A 932 33.14 -12.48 22.32
CA MET A 932 33.61 -11.74 23.49
C MET A 932 32.80 -10.46 23.78
N ALA A 933 32.07 -9.93 22.79
CA ALA A 933 31.33 -8.67 22.90
C ALA A 933 30.46 -8.56 24.17
N PRO A 934 29.42 -9.40 24.37
CA PRO A 934 28.55 -9.27 25.54
C PRO A 934 29.28 -9.53 26.85
N PHE A 935 30.35 -10.35 26.84
CA PHE A 935 31.11 -10.68 28.05
C PHE A 935 32.00 -9.54 28.51
N ARG A 936 32.51 -8.72 27.58
CA ARG A 936 33.16 -7.46 27.97
C ARG A 936 32.17 -6.55 28.69
N ALA A 937 30.96 -6.39 28.17
CA ALA A 937 29.90 -5.61 28.83
C ALA A 937 29.53 -6.16 30.22
N PHE A 938 29.45 -7.48 30.38
CA PHE A 938 29.19 -8.13 31.66
C PHE A 938 30.30 -7.86 32.69
N ILE A 939 31.56 -7.97 32.28
CA ILE A 939 32.71 -7.69 33.15
C ILE A 939 32.71 -6.22 33.56
N GLU A 940 32.49 -5.29 32.63
CA GLU A 940 32.37 -3.87 32.92
C GLU A 940 31.25 -3.58 33.93
N GLU A 941 30.07 -4.17 33.73
CA GLU A 941 28.92 -4.01 34.63
C GLU A 941 29.23 -4.52 36.04
N ARG A 942 29.85 -5.71 36.15
CA ARG A 942 30.30 -6.27 37.43
C ARG A 942 31.36 -5.38 38.10
N ALA A 943 32.26 -4.79 37.31
CA ALA A 943 33.24 -3.84 37.81
C ALA A 943 32.56 -2.60 38.41
N VAL A 944 31.55 -2.03 37.72
CA VAL A 944 30.78 -0.89 38.22
C VAL A 944 30.05 -1.24 39.52
N ARG A 945 29.38 -2.39 39.59
CA ARG A 945 28.68 -2.86 40.79
C ARG A 945 29.62 -3.03 41.99
N ARG A 946 30.80 -3.64 41.77
CA ARG A 946 31.81 -3.80 42.81
C ARG A 946 32.38 -2.45 43.29
N ARG A 947 32.63 -1.51 42.37
CA ARG A 947 33.06 -0.13 42.73
C ARG A 947 31.99 0.60 43.55
N ALA A 948 30.71 0.33 43.29
CA ALA A 948 29.60 0.84 44.09
C ALA A 948 29.44 0.14 45.46
N GLY A 949 30.36 -0.76 45.83
CA GLY A 949 30.36 -1.46 47.13
C GLY A 949 29.48 -2.71 47.19
N LYS A 950 28.89 -3.14 46.06
CA LYS A 950 28.17 -4.42 46.02
C LYS A 950 29.15 -5.59 46.05
N LYS A 951 28.75 -6.67 46.72
CA LYS A 951 29.44 -7.96 46.59
C LYS A 951 29.11 -8.54 45.22
N VAL A 952 30.13 -9.04 44.54
CA VAL A 952 30.00 -9.70 43.23
C VAL A 952 30.55 -11.11 43.33
N GLY A 953 29.81 -12.06 42.77
CA GLY A 953 30.17 -13.46 42.72
C GLY A 953 31.32 -13.76 41.76
N PRO A 954 31.81 -15.01 41.73
CA PRO A 954 32.87 -15.43 40.83
C PRO A 954 32.54 -15.20 39.35
N ILE A 955 33.53 -14.78 38.58
CA ILE A 955 33.41 -14.56 37.13
C ILE A 955 34.43 -15.47 36.43
N VAL A 956 33.95 -16.34 35.55
CA VAL A 956 34.77 -17.25 34.75
C VAL A 956 34.61 -16.92 33.28
N LEU A 957 35.72 -16.71 32.56
CA LEU A 957 35.71 -16.48 31.12
C LEU A 957 36.58 -17.51 30.40
N TYR A 958 35.96 -18.30 29.54
CA TYR A 958 36.61 -19.12 28.53
C TYR A 958 36.65 -18.36 27.21
N PHE A 959 37.82 -17.79 26.88
CA PHE A 959 38.03 -17.07 25.64
C PHE A 959 38.78 -17.95 24.62
N GLY A 960 38.26 -18.03 23.40
CA GLY A 960 38.89 -18.78 22.32
C GLY A 960 39.11 -17.97 21.05
N SER A 961 40.29 -18.08 20.45
CA SER A 961 40.61 -17.49 19.15
C SER A 961 41.68 -18.30 18.39
N ARG A 962 42.13 -17.79 17.23
CA ARG A 962 43.12 -18.50 16.41
C ARG A 962 44.53 -18.44 17.00
N TYR A 963 45.03 -17.22 17.20
CA TYR A 963 46.40 -16.95 17.63
C TYR A 963 46.39 -15.90 18.73
N ARG A 964 47.20 -16.08 19.78
CA ARG A 964 47.31 -15.06 20.84
C ARG A 964 47.82 -13.73 20.29
N ALA A 965 48.84 -13.77 19.44
CA ALA A 965 49.49 -12.57 18.93
C ALA A 965 48.63 -11.74 17.94
N ALA A 966 47.53 -12.30 17.43
CA ALA A 966 46.72 -11.65 16.38
C ALA A 966 45.25 -11.46 16.76
N GLU A 967 44.63 -12.38 17.49
CA GLU A 967 43.19 -12.36 17.81
C GLU A 967 42.94 -12.47 19.33
N TYR A 968 43.86 -12.03 20.19
CA TYR A 968 43.57 -11.90 21.62
C TYR A 968 42.90 -10.57 21.93
N LEU A 969 41.60 -10.50 21.60
CA LEU A 969 40.78 -9.30 21.66
C LEU A 969 40.65 -8.81 23.12
N TYR A 970 41.00 -7.55 23.36
CA TYR A 970 41.01 -6.93 24.70
C TYR A 970 41.89 -7.65 25.73
N GLY A 971 42.95 -8.34 25.30
CA GLY A 971 43.81 -9.13 26.20
C GLY A 971 44.33 -8.36 27.41
N GLU A 972 44.86 -7.14 27.21
CA GLU A 972 45.36 -6.29 28.29
C GLU A 972 44.27 -5.93 29.32
N GLU A 973 43.05 -5.64 28.86
CA GLU A 973 41.91 -5.34 29.71
C GLU A 973 41.50 -6.56 30.56
N LEU A 974 41.47 -7.75 29.94
CA LEU A 974 41.09 -8.99 30.63
C LEU A 974 42.13 -9.44 31.64
N GLU A 975 43.41 -9.36 31.30
CA GLU A 975 44.52 -9.66 32.21
C GLU A 975 44.53 -8.68 33.40
N ALA A 976 44.17 -7.41 33.18
CA ALA A 976 44.02 -6.44 34.27
C ALA A 976 42.87 -6.79 35.23
N TYR A 977 41.70 -7.19 34.70
CA TYR A 977 40.57 -7.62 35.54
C TYR A 977 40.85 -8.92 36.30
N GLU A 978 41.65 -9.83 35.74
CA GLU A 978 42.12 -11.04 36.45
C GLU A 978 43.09 -10.68 37.57
N ALA A 979 44.07 -9.82 37.31
CA ALA A 979 45.02 -9.36 38.31
C ALA A 979 44.35 -8.59 39.48
N ASP A 980 43.29 -7.84 39.18
CA ASP A 980 42.44 -7.14 40.15
C ASP A 980 41.40 -8.05 40.85
N GLY A 981 41.40 -9.35 40.53
CA GLY A 981 40.55 -10.36 41.16
C GLY A 981 39.05 -10.23 40.85
N LEU A 982 38.66 -9.37 39.91
CA LEU A 982 37.27 -9.31 39.43
C LEU A 982 36.95 -10.55 38.60
N LEU A 983 37.83 -10.83 37.62
CA LEU A 983 37.74 -12.00 36.78
C LEU A 983 38.43 -13.16 37.51
N THR A 984 37.64 -13.99 38.19
CA THR A 984 38.15 -15.07 39.04
C THR A 984 38.97 -16.10 38.28
N HIS A 985 38.53 -16.45 37.06
CA HIS A 985 39.27 -17.37 36.19
C HIS A 985 39.21 -16.91 34.74
N LEU A 986 40.36 -16.58 34.17
CA LEU A 986 40.54 -16.39 32.73
C LEU A 986 41.14 -17.65 32.12
N ARG A 987 40.48 -18.21 31.12
CA ARG A 987 40.89 -19.44 30.44
C ARG A 987 41.00 -19.20 28.94
N LEU A 988 42.23 -19.28 28.45
CA LEU A 988 42.56 -18.94 27.07
C LEU A 988 42.78 -20.20 26.23
N ALA A 989 42.14 -20.25 25.06
CA ALA A 989 42.26 -21.31 24.09
C ALA A 989 42.65 -20.76 22.70
N PHE A 990 43.92 -20.93 22.32
CA PHE A 990 44.42 -20.53 21.01
C PHE A 990 44.60 -21.76 20.12
N SER A 991 43.79 -21.85 19.07
CA SER A 991 43.68 -23.07 18.26
C SER A 991 44.81 -23.27 17.25
N ARG A 992 45.72 -22.31 17.08
CA ARG A 992 46.77 -22.33 16.04
C ARG A 992 48.18 -21.97 16.53
N ASP A 993 48.36 -21.68 17.83
CA ASP A 993 49.69 -21.40 18.41
C ASP A 993 50.55 -22.67 18.56
N GLN A 994 49.93 -23.84 18.48
CA GLN A 994 50.57 -25.15 18.56
C GLN A 994 49.99 -26.14 17.53
N LYS A 995 50.64 -27.30 17.37
CA LYS A 995 50.24 -28.35 16.41
C LYS A 995 48.85 -28.92 16.72
N GLU A 996 48.59 -29.20 18.00
CA GLU A 996 47.30 -29.73 18.47
C GLU A 996 46.25 -28.63 18.63
N LYS A 997 44.99 -28.92 18.33
CA LYS A 997 43.90 -27.95 18.46
C LYS A 997 43.47 -27.82 19.92
N VAL A 998 43.67 -26.65 20.51
CA VAL A 998 43.16 -26.30 21.85
C VAL A 998 41.93 -25.41 21.68
N TYR A 999 40.79 -25.85 22.20
CA TYR A 999 39.51 -25.13 22.18
C TYR A 999 38.96 -24.93 23.60
N ILE A 1000 37.91 -24.11 23.71
CA ILE A 1000 37.31 -23.74 25.00
C ILE A 1000 36.76 -24.95 25.78
N GLN A 1001 36.20 -25.96 25.11
CA GLN A 1001 35.71 -27.18 25.74
C GLN A 1001 36.82 -27.98 26.43
N HIS A 1002 38.07 -27.92 25.93
CA HIS A 1002 39.20 -28.58 26.58
C HIS A 1002 39.53 -27.88 27.89
N ARG A 1003 39.50 -26.53 27.91
CA ARG A 1003 39.66 -25.74 29.14
C ARG A 1003 38.53 -25.98 30.13
N MET A 1004 37.30 -26.07 29.65
CA MET A 1004 36.16 -26.39 30.51
C MET A 1004 36.27 -27.80 31.12
N GLN A 1005 36.81 -28.77 30.37
CA GLN A 1005 37.09 -30.11 30.92
C GLN A 1005 38.19 -30.08 31.99
N GLU A 1006 39.23 -29.26 31.82
CA GLU A 1006 40.27 -29.06 32.84
C GLU A 1006 39.68 -28.46 34.14
N ASP A 1007 38.71 -27.55 34.02
CA ASP A 1007 38.04 -26.88 35.15
C ASP A 1007 36.72 -27.56 35.57
N ALA A 1008 36.50 -28.82 35.20
CA ALA A 1008 35.22 -29.54 35.37
C ALA A 1008 34.71 -29.57 36.82
N GLU A 1009 35.60 -29.62 37.81
CA GLU A 1009 35.26 -29.58 39.23
C GLU A 1009 34.64 -28.23 39.64
N ILE A 1010 35.30 -27.13 39.27
CA ILE A 1010 34.87 -25.76 39.58
C ILE A 1010 33.55 -25.45 38.87
N LEU A 1011 33.43 -25.84 37.59
CA LEU A 1011 32.19 -25.69 36.83
C LEU A 1011 31.01 -26.39 37.51
N SER A 1012 31.24 -27.60 38.00
CA SER A 1012 30.23 -28.38 38.71
C SER A 1012 29.82 -27.70 40.02
N GLU A 1013 30.78 -27.20 40.79
CA GLU A 1013 30.50 -26.46 42.02
C GLU A 1013 29.65 -25.20 41.76
N PHE A 1014 30.10 -24.33 40.85
CA PHE A 1014 29.42 -23.07 40.57
C PHE A 1014 28.03 -23.27 40.00
N MET A 1015 27.87 -24.21 39.06
CA MET A 1015 26.57 -24.45 38.42
C MET A 1015 25.61 -25.22 39.31
N LEU A 1016 26.03 -26.27 40.03
CA LEU A 1016 25.10 -27.11 40.78
C LEU A 1016 24.85 -26.63 42.21
N LYS A 1017 25.88 -26.11 42.89
CA LYS A 1017 25.78 -25.76 44.32
C LYS A 1017 25.51 -24.28 44.56
N GLN A 1018 26.08 -23.41 43.73
CA GLN A 1018 26.02 -21.95 43.93
C GLN A 1018 25.02 -21.24 43.00
N GLY A 1019 24.26 -21.99 42.21
CA GLY A 1019 23.22 -21.40 41.38
C GLY A 1019 23.75 -20.54 40.21
N GLY A 1020 24.96 -20.80 39.73
CA GLY A 1020 25.61 -20.00 38.69
C GLY A 1020 24.91 -20.01 37.34
N HIS A 1021 25.18 -19.00 36.52
CA HIS A 1021 24.63 -18.87 35.17
C HIS A 1021 25.74 -19.11 34.13
N PHE A 1022 25.39 -19.85 33.07
CA PHE A 1022 26.27 -20.14 31.95
C PHE A 1022 25.81 -19.41 30.68
N TYR A 1023 26.77 -18.84 29.97
CA TYR A 1023 26.55 -18.09 28.74
C TYR A 1023 27.54 -18.54 27.66
N LEU A 1024 27.05 -18.82 26.45
CA LEU A 1024 27.89 -19.04 25.25
C LEU A 1024 27.55 -18.00 24.19
N CYS A 1025 28.56 -17.34 23.65
CA CYS A 1025 28.40 -16.45 22.50
C CYS A 1025 29.46 -16.72 21.43
N GLY A 1026 29.01 -16.82 20.17
CA GLY A 1026 29.90 -17.09 19.04
C GLY A 1026 29.26 -17.98 17.96
N PRO A 1027 30.07 -18.70 17.16
CA PRO A 1027 29.55 -19.59 16.13
C PRO A 1027 28.85 -20.83 16.73
N THR A 1028 27.96 -21.47 15.98
CA THR A 1028 27.13 -22.61 16.45
C THR A 1028 27.89 -23.93 16.67
N TRP A 1029 29.00 -24.17 15.96
CA TRP A 1029 29.71 -25.46 15.98
C TRP A 1029 30.17 -26.00 17.36
N PRO A 1030 30.58 -25.18 18.35
CA PRO A 1030 31.07 -25.66 19.64
C PRO A 1030 29.97 -25.90 20.68
N ALA A 1031 28.71 -25.57 20.37
CA ALA A 1031 27.61 -25.67 21.35
C ALA A 1031 27.41 -27.10 21.89
N GLY A 1032 27.60 -28.10 21.02
CA GLY A 1032 27.58 -29.52 21.42
C GLY A 1032 28.74 -29.87 22.35
N ASP A 1033 29.97 -29.56 21.94
CA ASP A 1033 31.18 -29.86 22.70
C ASP A 1033 31.21 -29.18 24.09
N VAL A 1034 30.71 -27.95 24.16
CA VAL A 1034 30.57 -27.18 25.41
C VAL A 1034 29.54 -27.82 26.35
N LYS A 1035 28.41 -28.27 25.78
CA LYS A 1035 27.39 -29.03 26.53
C LYS A 1035 28.00 -30.32 27.10
N ASP A 1036 28.75 -31.05 26.27
CA ASP A 1036 29.40 -32.31 26.68
C ASP A 1036 30.44 -32.07 27.78
N ALA A 1037 31.20 -30.98 27.71
CA ALA A 1037 32.14 -30.58 28.76
C ALA A 1037 31.43 -30.28 30.10
N MET A 1038 30.27 -29.61 30.09
CA MET A 1038 29.48 -29.42 31.31
C MET A 1038 28.90 -30.73 31.86
N VAL A 1039 28.34 -31.58 30.99
CA VAL A 1039 27.81 -32.89 31.38
C VAL A 1039 28.89 -33.74 32.04
N TYR A 1040 30.11 -33.69 31.50
CA TYR A 1040 31.28 -34.33 32.08
C TYR A 1040 31.55 -33.83 33.51
N GLY A 1041 31.52 -32.51 33.74
CA GLY A 1041 31.66 -31.92 35.07
C GLY A 1041 30.57 -32.36 36.06
N PHE A 1042 29.31 -32.31 35.63
CA PHE A 1042 28.17 -32.68 36.49
C PHE A 1042 28.20 -34.17 36.88
N THR A 1043 28.65 -35.03 35.95
CA THR A 1043 28.70 -36.47 36.18
C THR A 1043 29.84 -36.87 37.10
N ASN A 1044 31.05 -36.35 36.84
CA ASN A 1044 32.25 -36.79 37.56
C ASN A 1044 32.47 -36.06 38.90
N TYR A 1045 32.05 -34.80 38.99
CA TYR A 1045 32.30 -33.95 40.17
C TYR A 1045 31.01 -33.48 40.85
N GLY A 1046 29.87 -33.53 40.16
CA GLY A 1046 28.56 -33.06 40.66
C GLY A 1046 27.67 -34.14 41.28
N GLN A 1047 28.10 -35.40 41.27
CA GLN A 1047 27.31 -36.57 41.71
C GLN A 1047 25.97 -36.74 40.96
N VAL A 1048 25.83 -36.14 39.76
CA VAL A 1048 24.66 -36.32 38.90
C VAL A 1048 24.82 -37.60 38.09
N LYS A 1049 23.77 -38.42 37.99
CA LYS A 1049 23.85 -39.64 37.18
C LYS A 1049 23.98 -39.29 35.69
N PRO A 1050 24.74 -40.07 34.89
CA PRO A 1050 24.87 -39.82 33.44
C PRO A 1050 23.53 -39.71 32.70
N SER A 1051 22.53 -40.51 33.10
CA SER A 1051 21.17 -40.50 32.53
C SER A 1051 20.35 -39.25 32.86
N GLU A 1052 20.77 -38.48 33.86
CA GLU A 1052 20.07 -37.30 34.40
C GLU A 1052 20.79 -35.99 34.06
N ALA A 1053 22.11 -36.02 33.80
CA ALA A 1053 22.92 -34.83 33.53
C ALA A 1053 22.40 -33.97 32.35
N ASN A 1054 21.89 -34.61 31.29
CA ASN A 1054 21.25 -33.88 30.20
C ASN A 1054 19.95 -33.18 30.64
N LYS A 1055 19.16 -33.81 31.52
CA LYS A 1055 17.92 -33.20 32.05
C LYS A 1055 18.24 -31.99 32.90
N VAL A 1056 19.31 -32.03 33.69
CA VAL A 1056 19.77 -30.87 34.49
C VAL A 1056 20.05 -29.67 33.60
N ILE A 1057 20.71 -29.85 32.45
CA ILE A 1057 20.95 -28.76 31.50
C ILE A 1057 19.64 -28.24 30.90
N GLU A 1058 18.70 -29.11 30.55
CA GLU A 1058 17.39 -28.65 30.06
C GLU A 1058 16.63 -27.87 31.15
N THR A 1059 16.66 -28.32 32.42
CA THR A 1059 16.11 -27.55 33.55
C THR A 1059 16.80 -26.19 33.70
N MET A 1060 18.13 -26.13 33.57
CA MET A 1060 18.84 -24.84 33.61
C MET A 1060 18.48 -23.92 32.44
N LYS A 1061 18.11 -24.44 31.27
CA LYS A 1061 17.58 -23.61 30.18
C LYS A 1061 16.22 -23.05 30.53
N ASP A 1062 15.33 -23.88 31.08
CA ASP A 1062 13.99 -23.46 31.52
C ASP A 1062 14.08 -22.41 32.65
N GLU A 1063 15.10 -22.49 33.49
CA GLU A 1063 15.43 -21.51 34.55
C GLU A 1063 16.22 -20.28 34.05
N GLU A 1064 16.48 -20.15 32.74
CA GLU A 1064 17.28 -19.07 32.14
C GLU A 1064 18.72 -18.96 32.73
N ARG A 1065 19.26 -20.09 33.15
CA ARG A 1065 20.62 -20.24 33.71
C ARG A 1065 21.62 -20.84 32.72
N TYR A 1066 21.17 -21.34 31.58
CA TYR A 1066 22.01 -21.83 30.49
C TYR A 1066 21.58 -21.15 29.18
N ILE A 1067 22.26 -20.05 28.84
CA ILE A 1067 21.88 -19.15 27.75
C ILE A 1067 22.90 -19.25 26.61
N LEU A 1068 22.43 -19.45 25.39
CA LEU A 1068 23.27 -19.54 24.19
C LEU A 1068 22.83 -18.48 23.18
N GLU A 1069 23.73 -17.56 22.82
CA GLU A 1069 23.55 -16.60 21.73
C GLU A 1069 24.56 -16.92 20.61
N VAL A 1070 24.17 -17.86 19.74
CA VAL A 1070 25.01 -18.35 18.64
C VAL A 1070 24.49 -17.94 17.27
N TYR A 1071 25.41 -17.68 16.33
CA TYR A 1071 25.11 -17.13 15.00
C TYR A 1071 25.78 -17.86 13.84
#